data_AF-A0A1T5HUB9-F1
#
_entry.id   AF-A0A1T5HUB9-F1
#
_cell.length_a   1.000
_cell.length_b   1.000
_cell.length_c   1.000
_cell.angle_alpha   90.00
_cell.angle_beta   90.00
_cell.angle_gamma   90.00
#
_symmetry.space_group_name_H-M   'P 1'
#
loop_
_entity.id
_entity.type
_entity.pdbx_description
1 polymer ?
#
loop_
_entity_poly.entity_id
_entity_poly.type
_entity_poly.pdbx_seq_one_letter_code
_entity_poly.pdbx_strand_id
1 'polypeptide(L)'
;MWVINKQIHHKMRVFLIISFFLILNNLTAQDEGIFLFESSQGYSYINNEGEQLIDNYFYRAGRFFEGKAAASTNGYVGYIDMTGELTIPSIYEYALPFYNGIAKVWKDGKPYLINKDGQIIFEHNYRYIDYAIYDSFEPIFIVTTQNYKSGVINANGSLIIDTIFYNLSQFSEGLSIIDNGRGGVINLQGEQIVPMNLYNSISRYSCGRALVKSDKWDHFYIGFINQEGNLVYKMRYSHSISDLYKDDRFIAIVDDTTGTSSNKISVVLDLDGNIVYSSLFRIFDFHNSIAMIYGIQTKEYEYGDGRKYTTRKVDVINKFGDILAEDISARSTFLRNDTLFYIYRNHVEDSYGNKIEITNYKVPYNNDFFHKNLYFSAYERGYSTEWVLFLNSNTKLTFSFIDRDEGFKDGLLYIILENGQWGYLNENADLVFLSPKKDYSVKHRKLNIDYSITQSNVFNNSEVEEMPNTNPAKPMHDDFKSFTEPKVILDNSNTYLKSLGREFFEAYKLYIINPSHDTLRFSDGREQIFVQAKDKSGNWRTIETDGSLFRHGFNTHKLKPNEYWETFVFAYDGGFKTKMRVLVKFPTINNFNFVGNKIETIKISEGFEITSNTIDCKINPVQFIRKQSTKSKINKYLFEDYNFDRIMYFD
;
A
#
# COMPACT_ATOMS: atom_id res chain seq x y z
N MET A 1 24.67 51.12 21.07
CA MET A 1 23.65 50.64 20.12
C MET A 1 24.07 49.39 19.36
N TRP A 2 25.27 49.32 18.75
CA TRP A 2 25.73 48.15 17.98
C TRP A 2 25.87 46.84 18.80
N VAL A 3 26.31 46.93 20.06
CA VAL A 3 26.46 45.77 20.96
C VAL A 3 25.12 45.19 21.43
N ILE A 4 24.10 46.05 21.63
CA ILE A 4 22.76 45.64 22.06
C ILE A 4 22.04 44.89 20.92
N ASN A 5 22.22 45.33 19.67
CA ASN A 5 21.59 44.70 18.50
C ASN A 5 22.13 43.28 18.23
N LYS A 6 23.42 43.05 18.51
CA LYS A 6 24.06 41.72 18.35
C LYS A 6 23.58 40.72 19.40
N GLN A 7 23.32 41.17 20.63
CA GLN A 7 22.77 40.34 21.70
C GLN A 7 21.29 39.96 21.46
N ILE A 8 20.49 40.87 20.90
CA ILE A 8 19.08 40.59 20.54
C ILE A 8 19.01 39.59 19.38
N HIS A 9 19.82 39.76 18.33
CA HIS A 9 19.89 38.78 17.23
C HIS A 9 20.40 37.41 17.68
N HIS A 10 21.34 37.36 18.62
CA HIS A 10 21.83 36.07 19.13
C HIS A 10 20.79 35.38 20.03
N LYS A 11 20.06 36.13 20.87
CA LYS A 11 18.97 35.57 21.68
C LYS A 11 17.77 35.15 20.82
N MET A 12 17.41 35.90 19.77
CA MET A 12 16.40 35.49 18.79
C MET A 12 16.82 34.26 18.00
N ARG A 13 18.08 34.15 17.56
CA ARG A 13 18.57 32.95 16.86
C ARG A 13 18.57 31.72 17.77
N VAL A 14 18.99 31.87 19.04
CA VAL A 14 18.94 30.77 20.01
C VAL A 14 17.49 30.40 20.35
N PHE A 15 16.58 31.37 20.48
CA PHE A 15 15.16 31.10 20.71
C PHE A 15 14.50 30.45 19.48
N LEU A 16 14.83 30.88 18.27
CA LEU A 16 14.37 30.23 17.03
C LEU A 16 14.94 28.83 16.89
N ILE A 17 16.22 28.59 17.20
CA ILE A 17 16.84 27.26 17.16
C ILE A 17 16.23 26.33 18.21
N ILE A 18 15.99 26.82 19.43
CA ILE A 18 15.35 26.04 20.51
C ILE A 18 13.87 25.78 20.19
N SER A 19 13.15 26.76 19.62
CA SER A 19 11.77 26.56 19.15
C SER A 19 11.74 25.59 17.97
N PHE A 20 12.67 25.69 17.03
CA PHE A 20 12.82 24.77 15.89
C PHE A 20 13.15 23.34 16.37
N PHE A 21 13.99 23.19 17.41
CA PHE A 21 14.28 21.90 18.06
C PHE A 21 13.08 21.34 18.85
N LEU A 22 12.34 22.18 19.57
CA LEU A 22 11.13 21.76 20.31
C LEU A 22 9.95 21.44 19.38
N ILE A 23 9.91 22.04 18.19
CA ILE A 23 8.89 21.77 17.16
C ILE A 23 9.25 20.53 16.32
N LEU A 24 10.54 20.27 16.06
CA LEU A 24 11.00 19.03 15.40
C LEU A 24 10.66 17.76 16.18
N ASN A 25 10.58 17.82 17.52
CA ASN A 25 10.15 16.68 18.35
C ASN A 25 8.66 16.31 18.21
N ASN A 26 7.86 17.07 17.45
CA ASN A 26 6.45 16.75 17.18
C ASN A 26 6.21 16.30 15.73
N LEU A 27 7.26 16.14 14.93
CA LEU A 27 7.18 15.76 13.51
C LEU A 27 7.69 14.33 13.27
N THR A 28 7.37 13.42 14.18
CA THR A 28 7.63 12.00 13.98
C THR A 28 6.37 11.32 13.44
N ALA A 29 6.56 10.46 12.44
CA ALA A 29 5.50 9.60 11.91
C ALA A 29 5.06 8.49 12.91
N GLN A 30 5.55 8.52 14.16
CA GLN A 30 5.07 7.70 15.26
C GLN A 30 5.51 8.39 16.57
N ASP A 31 4.68 8.39 17.61
CA ASP A 31 5.12 8.90 18.92
C ASP A 31 6.16 7.97 19.57
N GLU A 32 7.22 8.55 20.13
CA GLU A 32 8.35 7.81 20.68
C GLU A 32 7.94 6.83 21.79
N GLY A 33 8.37 5.57 21.68
CA GLY A 33 8.31 4.60 22.77
C GLY A 33 6.96 3.91 23.00
N ILE A 34 6.02 3.98 22.06
CA ILE A 34 4.73 3.26 22.12
C ILE A 34 4.43 2.51 20.81
N PHE A 35 4.20 1.20 20.91
CA PHE A 35 4.11 0.31 19.74
C PHE A 35 2.82 -0.50 19.74
N LEU A 36 2.15 -0.53 18.60
CA LEU A 36 0.90 -1.28 18.41
C LEU A 36 1.16 -2.79 18.41
N PHE A 37 0.23 -3.55 18.97
CA PHE A 37 0.44 -4.97 19.21
C PHE A 37 -0.92 -5.70 19.17
N GLU A 38 -1.01 -6.86 18.50
CA GLU A 38 -2.23 -7.69 18.37
C GLU A 38 -2.18 -8.99 19.21
N SER A 39 -3.17 -9.18 20.08
CA SER A 39 -3.35 -10.38 20.91
C SER A 39 -4.60 -11.17 20.53
N SER A 40 -4.88 -12.26 21.27
CA SER A 40 -6.16 -12.98 21.14
C SER A 40 -7.37 -12.14 21.56
N GLN A 41 -7.18 -11.12 22.39
CA GLN A 41 -8.21 -10.25 22.95
C GLN A 41 -8.47 -9.01 22.08
N GLY A 42 -7.51 -8.60 21.24
CA GLY A 42 -7.59 -7.41 20.41
C GLY A 42 -6.24 -6.71 20.27
N TYR A 43 -6.25 -5.44 19.87
CA TYR A 43 -5.07 -4.58 19.76
C TYR A 43 -4.83 -3.82 21.05
N SER A 44 -3.56 -3.64 21.40
CA SER A 44 -3.10 -2.85 22.55
C SER A 44 -1.69 -2.32 22.24
N TYR A 45 -0.99 -1.76 23.23
CA TYR A 45 0.27 -1.06 23.06
C TYR A 45 1.33 -1.48 24.08
N ILE A 46 2.58 -1.56 23.63
CA ILE A 46 3.77 -1.86 24.44
C ILE A 46 4.81 -0.74 24.37
N ASN A 47 5.75 -0.70 25.32
CA ASN A 47 6.92 0.17 25.27
C ASN A 47 8.12 -0.48 24.55
N ASN A 48 9.25 0.24 24.53
CA ASN A 48 10.54 -0.21 23.96
C ASN A 48 11.12 -1.45 24.65
N GLU A 49 10.67 -1.74 25.87
CA GLU A 49 11.08 -2.88 26.68
C GLU A 49 10.13 -4.08 26.51
N GLY A 50 9.07 -3.94 25.71
CA GLY A 50 8.05 -4.97 25.47
C GLY A 50 7.00 -5.06 26.58
N GLU A 51 6.97 -4.12 27.52
CA GLU A 51 5.98 -4.05 28.59
C GLU A 51 4.69 -3.43 28.07
N GLN A 52 3.55 -3.98 28.46
CA GLN A 52 2.24 -3.46 28.08
C GLN A 52 1.99 -2.09 28.74
N LEU A 53 1.72 -1.08 27.91
CA LEU A 53 1.44 0.29 28.35
C LEU A 53 -0.05 0.55 28.56
N ILE A 54 -0.90 -0.07 27.73
CA ILE A 54 -2.36 0.14 27.76
C ILE A 54 -3.05 -1.18 28.08
N ASP A 55 -3.69 -1.28 29.25
CA ASP A 55 -4.38 -2.52 29.69
C ASP A 55 -5.65 -2.83 28.86
N ASN A 56 -6.21 -1.81 28.21
CA ASN A 56 -7.39 -1.96 27.36
C ASN A 56 -7.04 -2.68 26.04
N TYR A 57 -7.91 -3.59 25.61
CA TYR A 57 -7.88 -4.17 24.28
C TYR A 57 -8.96 -3.54 23.40
N PHE A 58 -8.52 -3.03 22.27
CA PHE A 58 -9.39 -2.48 21.24
C PHE A 58 -9.67 -3.55 20.19
N TYR A 59 -10.87 -3.51 19.62
CA TYR A 59 -11.18 -4.42 18.53
C TYR A 59 -10.23 -4.21 17.33
N ARG A 60 -9.87 -2.94 17.08
CA ARG A 60 -8.82 -2.49 16.15
C ARG A 60 -8.18 -1.23 16.72
N ALA A 61 -6.89 -1.01 16.45
CA ALA A 61 -6.26 0.26 16.72
C ALA A 61 -5.12 0.52 15.72
N GLY A 62 -4.78 1.78 15.51
CA GLY A 62 -3.66 2.25 14.69
C GLY A 62 -2.45 2.59 15.53
N ARG A 63 -1.33 2.95 14.89
CA ARG A 63 -0.18 3.52 15.60
C ARG A 63 -0.54 4.89 16.18
N PHE A 64 0.24 5.29 17.17
CA PHE A 64 0.19 6.64 17.72
C PHE A 64 0.89 7.62 16.78
N PHE A 65 0.18 8.66 16.40
CA PHE A 65 0.71 9.80 15.66
C PHE A 65 0.32 11.08 16.39
N GLU A 66 1.33 11.89 16.69
CA GLU A 66 1.19 13.20 17.33
C GLU A 66 0.34 13.23 18.61
N GLY A 67 0.51 12.22 19.45
CA GLY A 67 -0.14 11.98 20.74
C GLY A 67 -1.41 11.15 20.67
N LYS A 68 -1.84 10.66 19.49
CA LYS A 68 -3.15 10.03 19.30
C LYS A 68 -3.12 8.81 18.40
N ALA A 69 -3.90 7.79 18.74
CA ALA A 69 -4.12 6.63 17.87
C ALA A 69 -5.60 6.46 17.55
N ALA A 70 -5.93 6.16 16.30
CA ALA A 70 -7.28 5.78 15.92
C ALA A 70 -7.59 4.40 16.53
N ALA A 71 -8.70 4.27 17.26
CA ALA A 71 -9.08 3.01 17.92
C ALA A 71 -10.56 2.71 17.73
N SER A 72 -10.88 1.45 17.47
CA SER A 72 -12.25 0.99 17.27
C SER A 72 -12.88 0.53 18.58
N THR A 73 -14.04 1.10 18.87
CA THR A 73 -14.92 0.70 19.96
C THR A 73 -16.32 0.49 19.39
N ASN A 74 -16.90 -0.69 19.61
CA ASN A 74 -18.23 -1.02 19.09
C ASN A 74 -18.40 -0.74 17.60
N GLY A 75 -17.39 -1.03 16.78
CA GLY A 75 -17.44 -0.87 15.31
C GLY A 75 -17.50 0.56 14.79
N TYR A 76 -17.28 1.56 15.64
CA TYR A 76 -16.96 2.93 15.26
C TYR A 76 -15.53 3.23 15.67
N VAL A 77 -14.94 4.26 15.06
CA VAL A 77 -13.57 4.71 15.30
C VAL A 77 -13.59 6.02 16.06
N GLY A 78 -12.77 6.10 17.10
CA GLY A 78 -12.45 7.31 17.85
C GLY A 78 -10.93 7.46 17.94
N TYR A 79 -10.45 8.35 18.80
CA TYR A 79 -9.02 8.48 19.06
C TYR A 79 -8.72 8.36 20.54
N ILE A 80 -7.70 7.58 20.84
CA ILE A 80 -7.17 7.39 22.20
C ILE A 80 -5.87 8.17 22.38
N ASP A 81 -5.56 8.55 23.61
CA ASP A 81 -4.22 8.99 24.00
C ASP A 81 -3.34 7.82 24.48
N MET A 82 -2.10 8.11 24.86
CA MET A 82 -1.12 7.11 25.33
C MET A 82 -1.51 6.40 26.62
N THR A 83 -2.54 6.86 27.35
CA THR A 83 -3.11 6.14 28.50
C THR A 83 -4.15 5.11 28.07
N GLY A 84 -4.58 5.15 26.80
CA GLY A 84 -5.67 4.35 26.26
C GLY A 84 -7.06 4.97 26.50
N GLU A 85 -7.14 6.19 27.01
CA GLU A 85 -8.39 6.91 27.18
C GLU A 85 -8.86 7.54 25.87
N LEU A 86 -10.17 7.47 25.60
CA LEU A 86 -10.77 8.10 24.43
C LEU A 86 -10.75 9.63 24.58
N THR A 87 -9.88 10.28 23.80
CA THR A 87 -9.84 11.74 23.69
C THR A 87 -10.80 12.28 22.62
N ILE A 88 -11.13 11.46 21.61
CA ILE A 88 -12.17 11.75 20.63
C ILE A 88 -13.14 10.55 20.60
N PRO A 89 -14.46 10.78 20.80
CA PRO A 89 -15.43 9.70 20.87
C PRO A 89 -15.47 8.80 19.62
N SER A 90 -15.72 7.51 19.83
CA SER A 90 -15.90 6.53 18.76
C SER A 90 -17.23 6.71 18.03
N ILE A 91 -17.29 7.71 17.16
CA ILE A 91 -18.48 8.10 16.38
C ILE A 91 -18.26 8.07 14.87
N TYR A 92 -17.02 7.83 14.43
CA TYR A 92 -16.67 7.83 13.02
C TYR A 92 -16.80 6.43 12.42
N GLU A 93 -17.28 6.34 11.19
CA GLU A 93 -17.30 5.08 10.45
C GLU A 93 -15.88 4.65 10.01
N TYR A 94 -15.00 5.63 9.81
CA TYR A 94 -13.60 5.42 9.45
C TYR A 94 -12.77 6.64 9.84
N ALA A 95 -11.51 6.46 10.19
CA ALA A 95 -10.61 7.53 10.62
C ALA A 95 -9.16 7.20 10.25
N LEU A 96 -8.43 8.18 9.71
CA LEU A 96 -6.99 8.09 9.44
C LEU A 96 -6.19 8.71 10.60
N PRO A 97 -4.87 8.47 10.71
CA PRO A 97 -4.04 9.12 11.71
C PRO A 97 -4.06 10.65 11.64
N PHE A 98 -3.65 11.27 12.74
CA PHE A 98 -3.32 12.69 12.74
C PHE A 98 -1.99 12.93 12.04
N TYR A 99 -1.96 13.99 11.25
CA TYR A 99 -0.75 14.48 10.61
C TYR A 99 -0.86 16.00 10.44
N ASN A 100 0.18 16.73 10.85
CA ASN A 100 0.16 18.18 11.05
C ASN A 100 -1.10 18.67 11.78
N GLY A 101 -1.52 17.95 12.83
CA GLY A 101 -2.70 18.27 13.63
C GLY A 101 -4.06 18.03 12.99
N ILE A 102 -4.10 17.43 11.79
CA ILE A 102 -5.34 17.14 11.06
C ILE A 102 -5.49 15.64 10.81
N ALA A 103 -6.71 15.15 11.00
CA ALA A 103 -7.09 13.81 10.58
C ALA A 103 -8.30 13.83 9.65
N LYS A 104 -8.37 12.88 8.72
CA LYS A 104 -9.54 12.66 7.87
C LYS A 104 -10.41 11.56 8.46
N VAL A 105 -11.68 11.86 8.58
CA VAL A 105 -12.68 10.98 9.18
C VAL A 105 -13.93 10.92 8.32
N TRP A 106 -14.67 9.82 8.46
CA TRP A 106 -15.96 9.64 7.82
C TRP A 106 -17.04 9.57 8.89
N LYS A 107 -18.07 10.40 8.71
CA LYS A 107 -19.26 10.43 9.55
C LYS A 107 -20.52 10.53 8.69
N ASP A 108 -21.50 9.68 8.94
CA ASP A 108 -22.73 9.58 8.16
C ASP A 108 -22.47 9.45 6.64
N GLY A 109 -21.39 8.74 6.28
CA GLY A 109 -21.00 8.53 4.89
C GLY A 109 -20.38 9.74 4.18
N LYS A 110 -20.11 10.83 4.91
CA LYS A 110 -19.43 12.03 4.41
C LYS A 110 -18.03 12.16 4.99
N PRO A 111 -17.06 12.64 4.20
CA PRO A 111 -15.71 12.88 4.70
C PRO A 111 -15.57 14.26 5.35
N TYR A 112 -14.77 14.32 6.41
CA TYR A 112 -14.44 15.54 7.15
C TYR A 112 -12.95 15.58 7.46
N LEU A 113 -12.39 16.78 7.56
CA LEU A 113 -11.13 17.03 8.26
C LEU A 113 -11.44 17.48 9.69
N ILE A 114 -10.75 16.90 10.67
CA ILE A 114 -10.88 17.24 12.09
C ILE A 114 -9.53 17.67 12.67
N ASN A 115 -9.57 18.50 13.72
CA ASN A 115 -8.39 18.80 14.53
C ASN A 115 -8.21 17.77 15.66
N LYS A 116 -7.12 17.91 16.42
CA LYS A 116 -6.81 17.04 17.59
C LYS A 116 -7.86 17.06 18.71
N ASP A 117 -8.70 18.08 18.77
CA ASP A 117 -9.81 18.16 19.72
C ASP A 117 -11.08 17.48 19.19
N GLY A 118 -11.02 16.90 17.99
CA GLY A 118 -12.15 16.26 17.31
C GLY A 118 -13.14 17.24 16.69
N GLN A 119 -12.80 18.53 16.61
CA GLN A 119 -13.63 19.55 15.97
C GLN A 119 -13.51 19.43 14.46
N ILE A 120 -14.66 19.49 13.77
CA ILE A 120 -14.70 19.51 12.30
C ILE A 120 -14.12 20.85 11.82
N ILE A 121 -13.03 20.78 11.06
CA ILE A 121 -12.41 21.91 10.38
C ILE A 121 -13.09 22.13 9.02
N PHE A 122 -13.33 21.03 8.27
CA PHE A 122 -13.83 21.11 6.90
C PHE A 122 -14.69 19.89 6.54
N GLU A 123 -15.96 20.13 6.17
CA GLU A 123 -16.81 19.16 5.46
C GLU A 123 -16.59 19.32 3.96
N HIS A 124 -16.39 18.22 3.23
CA HIS A 124 -16.15 18.31 1.79
C HIS A 124 -16.91 17.28 0.96
N ASN A 125 -17.10 17.62 -0.32
CA ASN A 125 -17.70 16.74 -1.33
C ASN A 125 -16.74 16.40 -2.48
N TYR A 126 -15.45 16.73 -2.34
CA TYR A 126 -14.41 16.30 -3.27
C TYR A 126 -14.38 14.78 -3.39
N ARG A 127 -14.05 14.33 -4.60
CA ARG A 127 -13.88 12.91 -4.92
C ARG A 127 -12.68 12.35 -4.18
N TYR A 128 -11.57 13.07 -4.18
CA TYR A 128 -10.35 12.74 -3.45
C TYR A 128 -9.80 13.98 -2.75
N ILE A 129 -9.15 13.76 -1.61
CA ILE A 129 -8.37 14.76 -0.87
C ILE A 129 -7.15 14.04 -0.30
N ASP A 130 -5.96 14.56 -0.56
CA ASP A 130 -4.66 14.04 -0.11
C ASP A 130 -3.75 15.21 0.30
N TYR A 131 -2.79 15.00 1.18
CA TYR A 131 -1.78 16.01 1.50
C TYR A 131 -1.00 16.39 0.24
N ALA A 132 -0.90 17.69 0.01
CA ALA A 132 -0.07 18.21 -1.08
C ALA A 132 1.41 18.09 -0.75
N ILE A 133 1.75 18.29 0.53
CA ILE A 133 3.08 18.13 1.12
C ILE A 133 2.88 17.51 2.49
N TYR A 134 3.65 16.46 2.78
CA TYR A 134 3.68 15.89 4.12
C TYR A 134 4.50 16.83 5.04
N ASP A 135 5.77 17.10 4.75
CA ASP A 135 6.65 17.88 5.66
C ASP A 135 6.40 19.42 5.70
N SER A 136 5.16 19.89 5.52
CA SER A 136 4.78 21.31 5.57
C SER A 136 4.31 21.73 6.97
N PHE A 137 4.75 22.90 7.44
CA PHE A 137 4.26 23.51 8.69
C PHE A 137 2.74 23.78 8.67
N GLU A 138 2.21 24.17 7.51
CA GLU A 138 0.78 24.37 7.32
C GLU A 138 0.22 23.25 6.42
N PRO A 139 -0.78 22.50 6.90
CA PRO A 139 -1.38 21.43 6.11
C PRO A 139 -2.17 21.99 4.93
N ILE A 140 -1.74 21.59 3.74
CA ILE A 140 -2.38 21.89 2.46
C ILE A 140 -2.70 20.58 1.73
N PHE A 141 -3.78 20.58 0.97
CA PHE A 141 -4.34 19.37 0.40
C PHE A 141 -4.55 19.52 -1.10
N ILE A 142 -4.16 18.50 -1.85
CA ILE A 142 -4.60 18.31 -3.22
C ILE A 142 -6.02 17.76 -3.16
N VAL A 143 -6.95 18.42 -3.85
CA VAL A 143 -8.34 17.98 -3.96
C VAL A 143 -8.68 17.65 -5.39
N THR A 144 -9.42 16.56 -5.60
CA THR A 144 -9.95 16.18 -6.92
C THR A 144 -11.47 16.25 -6.88
N THR A 145 -12.06 16.97 -7.82
CA THR A 145 -13.51 17.12 -8.00
C THR A 145 -14.15 15.87 -8.60
N GLN A 146 -15.50 15.84 -8.64
CA GLN A 146 -16.24 14.73 -9.25
C GLN A 146 -16.01 14.60 -10.77
N ASN A 147 -15.63 15.69 -11.46
CA ASN A 147 -15.24 15.68 -12.88
C ASN A 147 -13.73 15.47 -13.09
N TYR A 148 -13.02 14.91 -12.11
CA TYR A 148 -11.60 14.55 -12.20
C TYR A 148 -10.68 15.75 -12.46
N LYS A 149 -10.99 16.90 -11.87
CA LYS A 149 -10.12 18.07 -11.88
C LYS A 149 -9.48 18.28 -10.51
N SER A 150 -8.19 18.54 -10.49
CA SER A 150 -7.39 18.71 -9.29
C SER A 150 -6.99 20.17 -9.07
N GLY A 151 -6.95 20.56 -7.81
CA GLY A 151 -6.49 21.86 -7.30
C GLY A 151 -5.91 21.69 -5.90
N VAL A 152 -5.63 22.79 -5.22
CA VAL A 152 -5.06 22.78 -3.87
C VAL A 152 -5.90 23.65 -2.94
N ILE A 153 -6.16 23.16 -1.73
CA ILE A 153 -6.83 23.90 -0.66
C ILE A 153 -5.94 23.97 0.58
N ASN A 154 -6.20 24.94 1.45
CA ASN A 154 -5.71 24.89 2.83
C ASN A 154 -6.62 24.01 3.71
N ALA A 155 -6.23 23.81 4.97
CA ALA A 155 -7.00 23.05 5.97
C ALA A 155 -8.45 23.49 6.16
N ASN A 156 -8.74 24.78 6.00
CA ASN A 156 -10.09 25.34 6.15
C ASN A 156 -10.94 25.18 4.87
N GLY A 157 -10.42 24.53 3.84
CA GLY A 157 -11.11 24.33 2.56
C GLY A 157 -11.05 25.52 1.60
N SER A 158 -10.25 26.55 1.89
CA SER A 158 -10.07 27.68 0.96
C SER A 158 -9.13 27.27 -0.17
N LEU A 159 -9.51 27.58 -1.42
CA LEU A 159 -8.68 27.33 -2.59
C LEU A 159 -7.40 28.16 -2.54
N ILE A 160 -6.27 27.47 -2.69
CA ILE A 160 -4.95 28.05 -2.97
C ILE A 160 -4.70 27.98 -4.48
N ILE A 161 -5.04 26.85 -5.11
CA ILE A 161 -4.90 26.60 -6.55
C ILE A 161 -6.22 26.07 -7.08
N ASP A 162 -6.74 26.69 -8.14
CA ASP A 162 -8.02 26.33 -8.74
C ASP A 162 -8.07 24.88 -9.23
N THR A 163 -9.26 24.26 -9.16
CA THR A 163 -9.48 22.88 -9.58
C THR A 163 -9.66 22.77 -11.10
N ILE A 164 -8.60 23.05 -11.86
CA ILE A 164 -8.63 23.10 -13.33
C ILE A 164 -7.76 22.03 -14.00
N PHE A 165 -6.80 21.45 -13.28
CA PHE A 165 -5.83 20.49 -13.82
C PHE A 165 -6.41 19.08 -13.87
N TYR A 166 -6.08 18.26 -14.87
CA TYR A 166 -6.51 16.84 -14.84
C TYR A 166 -5.61 16.01 -13.93
N ASN A 167 -4.34 16.39 -13.85
CA ASN A 167 -3.39 15.82 -12.93
C ASN A 167 -2.61 16.96 -12.24
N LEU A 168 -2.43 16.83 -10.93
CA LEU A 168 -1.61 17.69 -10.09
C LEU A 168 -0.91 16.75 -9.11
N SER A 169 0.41 16.62 -9.23
CA SER A 169 1.20 15.70 -8.40
C SER A 169 1.40 16.27 -7.00
N GLN A 170 1.73 15.39 -6.04
CA GLN A 170 2.29 15.86 -4.76
C GLN A 170 3.47 16.80 -5.02
N PHE A 171 3.62 17.80 -4.16
CA PHE A 171 4.70 18.76 -4.25
C PHE A 171 5.99 18.11 -3.73
N SER A 172 7.06 18.27 -4.50
CA SER A 172 8.42 17.88 -4.13
C SER A 172 9.28 19.12 -4.19
N GLU A 173 9.99 19.43 -3.10
CA GLU A 173 10.84 20.63 -3.00
C GLU A 173 10.09 21.94 -3.33
N GLY A 174 8.80 22.02 -2.96
CA GLY A 174 7.94 23.18 -3.22
C GLY A 174 7.36 23.28 -4.63
N LEU A 175 7.57 22.27 -5.49
CA LEU A 175 7.12 22.25 -6.89
C LEU A 175 6.22 21.05 -7.18
N SER A 176 5.18 21.26 -7.99
CA SER A 176 4.26 20.21 -8.43
C SER A 176 4.20 20.15 -9.95
N ILE A 177 4.05 18.93 -10.47
CA ILE A 177 3.86 18.67 -11.90
C ILE A 177 2.36 18.72 -12.16
N ILE A 178 1.98 19.50 -13.17
CA ILE A 178 0.59 19.60 -13.65
C ILE A 178 0.47 19.02 -15.05
N ASP A 179 -0.70 18.45 -15.37
CA ASP A 179 -0.95 17.95 -16.71
C ASP A 179 -2.38 18.17 -17.26
N ASN A 180 -2.43 18.39 -18.58
CA ASN A 180 -3.57 18.34 -19.48
C ASN A 180 -3.14 17.72 -20.84
N GLY A 181 -2.41 16.60 -20.82
CA GLY A 181 -1.88 15.90 -22.00
C GLY A 181 -0.42 16.20 -22.38
N ARG A 182 0.21 17.24 -21.81
CA ARG A 182 1.66 17.52 -21.79
C ARG A 182 2.02 18.38 -20.57
N GLY A 183 3.00 17.93 -19.78
CA GLY A 183 3.29 18.45 -18.44
C GLY A 183 3.78 19.90 -18.36
N GLY A 184 3.48 20.54 -17.24
CA GLY A 184 4.06 21.81 -16.76
C GLY A 184 4.44 21.70 -15.28
N VAL A 185 5.01 22.77 -14.71
CA VAL A 185 5.40 22.81 -13.29
C VAL A 185 4.86 24.09 -12.66
N ILE A 186 4.28 23.96 -11.47
CA ILE A 186 3.82 25.08 -10.65
C ILE A 186 4.47 25.07 -9.27
N ASN A 187 4.54 26.23 -8.62
CA ASN A 187 4.87 26.34 -7.21
C ASN A 187 3.62 26.32 -6.32
N LEU A 188 3.81 26.46 -5.00
CA LEU A 188 2.75 26.41 -4.00
C LEU A 188 1.74 27.56 -4.09
N GLN A 189 2.09 28.65 -4.75
CA GLN A 189 1.21 29.78 -5.03
C GLN A 189 0.40 29.58 -6.33
N GLY A 190 0.61 28.46 -7.03
CA GLY A 190 0.01 28.20 -8.35
C GLY A 190 0.69 28.93 -9.50
N GLU A 191 1.84 29.57 -9.25
CA GLU A 191 2.61 30.23 -10.30
C GLU A 191 3.28 29.19 -11.17
N GLN A 192 3.11 29.31 -12.48
CA GLN A 192 3.68 28.39 -13.45
C GLN A 192 5.16 28.67 -13.67
N ILE A 193 6.01 27.76 -13.20
CA ILE A 193 7.46 27.78 -13.35
C ILE A 193 7.88 27.23 -14.71
N VAL A 194 7.30 26.10 -15.12
CA VAL A 194 7.55 25.48 -16.43
C VAL A 194 6.26 25.48 -17.25
N PRO A 195 6.25 26.09 -18.44
CA PRO A 195 5.09 26.08 -19.31
C PRO A 195 4.64 24.68 -19.72
N MET A 196 3.32 24.47 -19.74
CA MET A 196 2.72 23.28 -20.33
C MET A 196 3.15 23.12 -21.80
N ASN A 197 3.25 21.88 -22.26
CA ASN A 197 3.67 21.53 -23.63
C ASN A 197 5.13 21.88 -24.00
N LEU A 198 5.95 22.34 -23.05
CA LEU A 198 7.39 22.48 -23.29
C LEU A 198 8.07 21.10 -23.34
N TYR A 199 7.66 20.22 -22.43
CA TYR A 199 8.12 18.84 -22.27
C TYR A 199 6.94 17.88 -22.35
N ASN A 200 7.16 16.67 -22.85
CA ASN A 200 6.14 15.62 -22.86
C ASN A 200 6.20 14.74 -21.59
N SER A 201 7.30 14.81 -20.84
CA SER A 201 7.48 14.13 -19.56
C SER A 201 8.38 14.96 -18.66
N ILE A 202 7.99 15.08 -17.38
CA ILE A 202 8.74 15.74 -16.31
C ILE A 202 8.67 14.82 -15.09
N SER A 203 9.81 14.44 -14.51
CA SER A 203 9.87 13.69 -13.24
C SER A 203 9.61 14.60 -12.06
N ARG A 204 9.31 14.05 -10.88
CA ARG A 204 9.34 14.85 -9.64
C ARG A 204 10.72 15.45 -9.42
N TYR A 205 10.77 16.60 -8.73
CA TYR A 205 12.02 17.20 -8.31
C TYR A 205 12.68 16.36 -7.21
N SER A 206 13.99 16.15 -7.34
CA SER A 206 14.84 15.49 -6.35
C SER A 206 16.24 16.09 -6.44
N CYS A 207 16.84 16.44 -5.31
CA CYS A 207 18.13 17.15 -5.26
C CYS A 207 18.15 18.43 -6.12
N GLY A 208 17.03 19.17 -6.18
CA GLY A 208 16.94 20.40 -6.98
C GLY A 208 16.93 20.19 -8.50
N ARG A 209 16.65 18.96 -8.97
CA ARG A 209 16.60 18.62 -10.40
C ARG A 209 15.36 17.81 -10.74
N ALA A 210 14.83 18.03 -11.94
CA ALA A 210 13.82 17.18 -12.56
C ALA A 210 14.28 16.71 -13.95
N LEU A 211 14.13 15.43 -14.23
CA LEU A 211 14.35 14.86 -15.55
C LEU A 211 13.21 15.26 -16.48
N VAL A 212 13.57 15.69 -17.68
CA VAL A 212 12.62 16.06 -18.73
C VAL A 212 12.89 15.35 -20.04
N LYS A 213 11.81 15.05 -20.76
CA LYS A 213 11.84 14.60 -22.16
C LYS A 213 11.03 15.57 -23.02
N SER A 214 11.44 15.73 -24.27
CA SER A 214 10.73 16.55 -25.25
C SER A 214 10.58 15.78 -26.54
N ASP A 215 9.40 15.82 -27.14
CA ASP A 215 9.12 15.31 -28.48
C ASP A 215 9.81 16.14 -29.58
N LYS A 216 10.31 17.33 -29.23
CA LYS A 216 11.16 18.17 -30.09
C LYS A 216 12.61 17.69 -30.14
N TRP A 217 12.99 16.74 -29.28
CA TRP A 217 14.32 16.13 -29.29
C TRP A 217 14.23 14.73 -29.89
N ASP A 218 15.36 14.24 -30.39
CA ASP A 218 15.47 12.81 -30.70
C ASP A 218 15.22 12.00 -29.40
N HIS A 219 14.51 10.87 -29.51
CA HIS A 219 14.12 10.01 -28.39
C HIS A 219 15.31 9.51 -27.55
N PHE A 220 16.54 9.57 -28.10
CA PHE A 220 17.80 9.34 -27.40
C PHE A 220 18.30 10.54 -26.59
N TYR A 221 17.48 11.58 -26.33
CA TYR A 221 17.86 12.68 -25.45
C TYR A 221 16.97 12.79 -24.22
N ILE A 222 17.63 13.06 -23.09
CA ILE A 222 17.02 13.57 -21.87
C ILE A 222 17.62 14.92 -21.52
N GLY A 223 16.88 15.71 -20.76
CA GLY A 223 17.36 16.95 -20.18
C GLY A 223 17.06 16.98 -18.68
N PHE A 224 17.68 17.93 -17.99
CA PHE A 224 17.44 18.16 -16.58
C PHE A 224 17.20 19.64 -16.35
N ILE A 225 16.11 19.96 -15.67
CA ILE A 225 15.77 21.33 -15.30
C ILE A 225 16.02 21.57 -13.81
N ASN A 226 16.39 22.79 -13.45
CA ASN A 226 16.49 23.24 -12.06
C ASN A 226 15.14 23.72 -11.53
N GLN A 227 15.08 24.13 -10.26
CA GLN A 227 13.84 24.57 -9.60
C GLN A 227 13.24 25.85 -10.20
N GLU A 228 14.03 26.66 -10.92
CA GLU A 228 13.54 27.79 -11.70
C GLU A 228 13.02 27.40 -13.09
N GLY A 229 13.04 26.10 -13.44
CA GLY A 229 12.57 25.58 -14.72
C GLY A 229 13.59 25.70 -15.86
N ASN A 230 14.82 26.16 -15.59
CA ASN A 230 15.85 26.30 -16.59
C ASN A 230 16.48 24.95 -16.93
N LEU A 231 16.63 24.65 -18.21
CA LEU A 231 17.39 23.49 -18.68
C LEU A 231 18.88 23.66 -18.30
N VAL A 232 19.34 22.88 -17.34
CA VAL A 232 20.73 22.89 -16.85
C VAL A 232 21.62 22.20 -17.87
N TYR A 233 21.26 20.96 -18.21
CA TYR A 233 21.98 20.20 -19.22
C TYR A 233 21.05 19.26 -20.00
N LYS A 234 21.50 18.91 -21.19
CA LYS A 234 20.85 17.97 -22.11
C LYS A 234 21.91 17.01 -22.61
N MET A 235 21.60 15.72 -22.59
CA MET A 235 22.54 14.67 -23.00
C MET A 235 21.88 13.63 -23.88
N ARG A 236 22.68 13.04 -24.78
CA ARG A 236 22.29 11.83 -25.48
C ARG A 236 22.44 10.66 -24.51
N TYR A 237 21.44 9.79 -24.44
CA TYR A 237 21.42 8.61 -23.60
C TYR A 237 20.95 7.41 -24.43
N SER A 238 21.43 6.21 -24.07
CA SER A 238 20.94 4.96 -24.64
C SER A 238 19.86 4.34 -23.74
N HIS A 239 20.01 4.48 -22.42
CA HIS A 239 19.02 4.07 -21.41
C HIS A 239 19.30 4.78 -20.07
N SER A 240 18.26 5.19 -19.34
CA SER A 240 18.44 5.71 -17.97
C SER A 240 18.39 4.55 -16.98
N ILE A 241 19.26 4.54 -15.97
CA ILE A 241 19.19 3.53 -14.90
C ILE A 241 18.43 4.10 -13.70
N SER A 242 18.67 5.37 -13.37
CA SER A 242 17.98 6.05 -12.29
C SER A 242 16.71 6.74 -12.81
N ASP A 243 15.65 6.73 -12.01
CA ASP A 243 14.44 7.53 -12.28
C ASP A 243 14.58 8.98 -11.77
N LEU A 244 15.43 9.20 -10.76
CA LEU A 244 15.60 10.46 -10.04
C LEU A 244 17.05 10.61 -9.57
N TYR A 245 17.44 11.84 -9.22
CA TYR A 245 18.67 12.08 -8.47
C TYR A 245 18.58 11.50 -7.06
N LYS A 246 19.66 10.84 -6.62
CA LYS A 246 19.86 10.33 -5.26
C LYS A 246 21.24 10.75 -4.78
N ASP A 247 21.33 11.28 -3.56
CA ASP A 247 22.59 11.80 -3.00
C ASP A 247 23.34 12.76 -3.95
N ASP A 248 22.59 13.62 -4.64
CA ASP A 248 23.06 14.57 -5.65
C ASP A 248 23.70 13.91 -6.89
N ARG A 249 23.39 12.64 -7.16
CA ARG A 249 23.89 11.87 -8.31
C ARG A 249 22.79 11.28 -9.17
N PHE A 250 23.08 11.19 -10.46
CA PHE A 250 22.23 10.54 -11.44
C PHE A 250 23.03 9.53 -12.26
N ILE A 251 22.45 8.35 -12.54
CA ILE A 251 23.11 7.30 -13.30
C ILE A 251 22.42 7.10 -14.65
N ALA A 252 23.22 7.21 -15.70
CA ALA A 252 22.77 7.01 -17.09
C ALA A 252 23.68 6.02 -17.82
N ILE A 253 23.14 5.37 -18.86
CA ILE A 253 23.92 4.64 -19.86
C ILE A 253 24.03 5.52 -21.10
N VAL A 254 25.26 5.75 -21.55
CA VAL A 254 25.59 6.53 -22.75
C VAL A 254 26.44 5.72 -23.72
N ASP A 255 26.44 6.13 -24.98
CA ASP A 255 27.35 5.58 -25.99
C ASP A 255 28.77 6.11 -25.72
N ASP A 256 29.77 5.23 -25.72
CA ASP A 256 31.18 5.57 -25.54
C ASP A 256 31.69 6.29 -26.79
N THR A 257 31.91 7.60 -26.66
CA THR A 257 32.41 8.45 -27.73
C THR A 257 33.94 8.50 -27.80
N THR A 258 34.64 7.78 -26.92
CA THR A 258 36.11 7.85 -26.80
C THR A 258 36.85 6.75 -27.57
N GLY A 259 36.13 5.79 -28.18
CA GLY A 259 36.70 4.65 -28.91
C GLY A 259 36.13 4.42 -30.33
N THR A 260 36.73 3.48 -31.07
CA THR A 260 36.35 3.09 -32.45
C THR A 260 35.19 2.08 -32.53
N SER A 261 34.52 1.79 -31.41
CA SER A 261 33.40 0.85 -31.32
C SER A 261 32.25 1.44 -30.50
N SER A 262 31.01 1.16 -30.88
CA SER A 262 29.77 1.57 -30.22
C SER A 262 29.51 0.86 -28.88
N ASN A 263 30.45 0.95 -27.94
CA ASN A 263 30.26 0.37 -26.60
C ASN A 263 29.37 1.30 -25.77
N LYS A 264 28.60 0.73 -24.84
CA LYS A 264 27.80 1.52 -23.89
C LYS A 264 28.52 1.55 -22.55
N ILE A 265 28.59 2.71 -21.93
CA ILE A 265 29.17 2.91 -20.60
C ILE A 265 28.12 3.44 -19.63
N SER A 266 28.22 3.04 -18.37
CA SER A 266 27.49 3.68 -17.28
C SER A 266 28.25 4.93 -16.86
N VAL A 267 27.55 6.03 -16.68
CA VAL A 267 28.10 7.29 -16.18
C VAL A 267 27.35 7.74 -14.95
N VAL A 268 28.10 8.31 -14.00
CA VAL A 268 27.57 9.02 -12.84
C VAL A 268 27.71 10.51 -13.11
N LEU A 269 26.61 11.23 -12.99
CA LEU A 269 26.52 12.66 -13.22
C LEU A 269 26.34 13.41 -11.91
N ASP A 270 26.99 14.56 -11.79
CA ASP A 270 26.65 15.56 -10.75
C ASP A 270 25.40 16.37 -11.14
N LEU A 271 25.06 17.37 -10.31
CA LEU A 271 23.90 18.24 -10.53
C LEU A 271 24.05 19.16 -11.75
N ASP A 272 25.25 19.38 -12.24
CA ASP A 272 25.52 20.23 -13.41
C ASP A 272 25.65 19.41 -14.71
N GLY A 273 25.55 18.07 -14.58
CA GLY A 273 25.64 17.13 -15.69
C GLY A 273 27.06 16.74 -16.06
N ASN A 274 28.05 17.06 -15.22
CA ASN A 274 29.42 16.62 -15.42
C ASN A 274 29.53 15.14 -15.04
N ILE A 275 30.26 14.39 -15.87
CA ILE A 275 30.60 13.00 -15.55
C ILE A 275 31.65 13.02 -14.43
N VAL A 276 31.25 12.59 -13.24
CA VAL A 276 32.16 12.43 -12.09
C VAL A 276 32.80 11.05 -12.06
N TYR A 277 32.14 10.06 -12.66
CA TYR A 277 32.66 8.70 -12.78
C TYR A 277 32.05 7.99 -13.99
N SER A 278 32.81 7.11 -14.63
CA SER A 278 32.34 6.28 -15.75
C SER A 278 32.88 4.86 -15.65
N SER A 279 32.08 3.88 -16.04
CA SER A 279 32.47 2.47 -16.07
C SER A 279 31.89 1.74 -17.29
N LEU A 280 32.65 0.78 -17.81
CA LEU A 280 32.15 -0.19 -18.80
C LEU A 280 31.12 -1.16 -18.21
N PHE A 281 30.99 -1.18 -16.88
CA PHE A 281 30.10 -2.06 -16.14
C PHE A 281 28.88 -1.30 -15.61
N ARG A 282 27.86 -2.05 -15.19
CA ARG A 282 26.62 -1.45 -14.66
C ARG A 282 26.89 -0.85 -13.28
N ILE A 283 26.46 0.40 -13.09
CA ILE A 283 26.46 1.08 -11.79
C ILE A 283 25.04 1.03 -11.24
N PHE A 284 24.89 0.66 -9.96
CA PHE A 284 23.62 0.70 -9.24
C PHE A 284 23.41 2.04 -8.56
N ASP A 285 22.15 2.39 -8.28
CA ASP A 285 21.77 3.65 -7.62
C ASP A 285 22.54 3.91 -6.32
N PHE A 286 22.74 5.20 -6.05
CA PHE A 286 23.36 5.66 -4.80
C PHE A 286 22.43 5.44 -3.61
N HIS A 287 23.02 4.93 -2.54
CA HIS A 287 22.41 4.80 -1.23
C HIS A 287 23.43 5.21 -0.17
N ASN A 288 23.11 6.23 0.64
CA ASN A 288 24.01 6.75 1.67
C ASN A 288 25.38 7.16 1.09
N SER A 289 25.37 7.86 -0.04
CA SER A 289 26.56 8.39 -0.75
C SER A 289 27.52 7.34 -1.33
N ILE A 290 27.11 6.07 -1.45
CA ILE A 290 27.89 5.01 -2.13
C ILE A 290 27.09 4.32 -3.23
N ALA A 291 27.78 3.80 -4.24
CA ALA A 291 27.22 3.00 -5.33
C ALA A 291 28.09 1.78 -5.64
N MET A 292 27.46 0.70 -6.11
CA MET A 292 28.13 -0.52 -6.52
C MET A 292 28.29 -0.59 -8.05
N ILE A 293 29.43 -1.13 -8.48
CA ILE A 293 29.76 -1.39 -9.88
C ILE A 293 29.84 -2.90 -10.07
N TYR A 294 29.04 -3.44 -10.98
CA TYR A 294 28.89 -4.89 -11.12
C TYR A 294 29.43 -5.45 -12.43
N GLY A 295 30.33 -6.44 -12.32
CA GLY A 295 30.75 -7.30 -13.43
C GLY A 295 32.22 -7.18 -13.87
N ILE A 296 33.08 -6.63 -13.01
CA ILE A 296 34.39 -6.05 -13.39
C ILE A 296 35.42 -7.10 -13.84
N GLN A 297 35.28 -8.34 -13.38
CA GLN A 297 36.07 -9.47 -13.87
C GLN A 297 35.30 -10.78 -13.67
N THR A 298 35.46 -11.70 -14.62
CA THR A 298 34.95 -13.07 -14.55
C THR A 298 36.11 -14.04 -14.42
N LYS A 299 36.22 -14.73 -13.28
CA LYS A 299 37.16 -15.86 -13.16
C LYS A 299 36.38 -17.16 -13.23
N GLU A 300 36.67 -17.98 -14.24
CA GLU A 300 36.09 -19.31 -14.38
C GLU A 300 36.86 -20.32 -13.53
N TYR A 301 36.14 -21.05 -12.70
CA TYR A 301 36.64 -22.18 -11.94
C TYR A 301 35.92 -23.44 -12.38
N GLU A 302 36.66 -24.47 -12.76
CA GLU A 302 36.12 -25.80 -12.98
C GLU A 302 36.27 -26.60 -11.70
N TYR A 303 35.15 -26.96 -11.06
CA TYR A 303 35.17 -27.85 -9.91
C TYR A 303 35.24 -29.31 -10.38
N GLY A 304 35.68 -30.21 -9.48
CA GLY A 304 35.85 -31.64 -9.78
C GLY A 304 34.59 -32.41 -10.19
N ASP A 305 33.43 -31.74 -10.27
CA ASP A 305 32.17 -32.24 -10.82
C ASP A 305 31.96 -31.88 -12.31
N GLY A 306 32.94 -31.22 -12.95
CA GLY A 306 32.90 -30.77 -14.34
C GLY A 306 32.05 -29.51 -14.56
N ARG A 307 31.53 -28.87 -13.49
CA ARG A 307 30.78 -27.62 -13.60
C ARG A 307 31.72 -26.42 -13.53
N LYS A 308 31.57 -25.52 -14.50
CA LYS A 308 32.26 -24.22 -14.53
C LYS A 308 31.45 -23.18 -13.76
N TYR A 309 32.10 -22.51 -12.83
CA TYR A 309 31.52 -21.40 -12.06
C TYR A 309 32.27 -20.12 -12.39
N THR A 310 31.53 -19.06 -12.68
CA THR A 310 32.10 -17.74 -12.90
C THR A 310 31.90 -16.88 -11.66
N THR A 311 32.99 -16.42 -11.03
CA THR A 311 32.88 -15.36 -10.01
C THR A 311 32.87 -14.01 -10.71
N ARG A 312 31.94 -13.13 -10.32
CA ARG A 312 31.89 -11.74 -10.78
C ARG A 312 32.36 -10.83 -9.65
N LYS A 313 33.33 -9.98 -9.96
CA LYS A 313 33.84 -8.98 -9.00
C LYS A 313 33.02 -7.70 -9.06
N VAL A 314 32.94 -7.03 -7.92
CA VAL A 314 32.28 -5.73 -7.76
C VAL A 314 33.27 -4.72 -7.16
N ASP A 315 33.15 -3.48 -7.59
CA ASP A 315 33.83 -2.34 -6.99
C ASP A 315 32.78 -1.42 -6.35
N VAL A 316 33.22 -0.62 -5.39
CA VAL A 316 32.37 0.32 -4.65
C VAL A 316 32.95 1.70 -4.79
N ILE A 317 32.10 2.65 -5.18
CA ILE A 317 32.48 4.06 -5.29
C ILE A 317 31.70 4.92 -4.32
N ASN A 318 32.31 6.01 -3.85
CA ASN A 318 31.58 7.08 -3.19
C ASN A 318 30.94 8.03 -4.23
N LYS A 319 30.15 9.00 -3.76
CA LYS A 319 29.53 10.02 -4.63
C LYS A 319 30.53 10.89 -5.38
N PHE A 320 31.80 10.97 -4.97
CA PHE A 320 32.82 11.74 -5.70
C PHE A 320 33.48 10.92 -6.81
N GLY A 321 33.17 9.63 -6.92
CA GLY A 321 33.79 8.71 -7.87
C GLY A 321 35.06 8.05 -7.33
N ASP A 322 35.43 8.29 -6.07
CA ASP A 322 36.56 7.60 -5.46
C ASP A 322 36.20 6.14 -5.23
N ILE A 323 37.10 5.25 -5.61
CA ILE A 323 36.95 3.84 -5.38
C ILE A 323 37.27 3.56 -3.90
N LEU A 324 36.25 3.11 -3.16
CA LEU A 324 36.36 2.77 -1.75
C LEU A 324 36.85 1.33 -1.54
N ALA A 325 36.51 0.45 -2.49
CA ALA A 325 36.90 -0.96 -2.45
C ALA A 325 36.85 -1.56 -3.86
N GLU A 326 37.84 -2.41 -4.16
CA GLU A 326 38.03 -3.07 -5.46
C GLU A 326 38.01 -4.59 -5.32
N ASP A 327 37.67 -5.29 -6.41
CA ASP A 327 37.87 -6.74 -6.51
C ASP A 327 37.13 -7.52 -5.42
N ILE A 328 35.94 -7.06 -5.05
CA ILE A 328 35.21 -7.68 -3.97
C ILE A 328 34.45 -8.86 -4.57
N SER A 329 34.63 -10.06 -4.01
CA SER A 329 33.81 -11.23 -4.31
C SER A 329 32.45 -11.21 -3.59
N ALA A 330 32.02 -10.02 -3.15
CA ALA A 330 30.78 -9.80 -2.45
C ALA A 330 29.61 -9.77 -3.42
N ARG A 331 28.45 -10.20 -2.92
CA ARG A 331 27.16 -10.16 -3.61
C ARG A 331 26.44 -8.83 -3.43
N SER A 332 26.77 -8.08 -2.37
CA SER A 332 26.19 -6.78 -2.02
C SER A 332 27.10 -6.02 -1.05
N THR A 333 26.92 -4.69 -0.93
CA THR A 333 27.71 -3.80 -0.05
C THR A 333 26.83 -2.68 0.53
N PHE A 334 27.10 -2.22 1.74
CA PHE A 334 26.47 -1.03 2.35
C PHE A 334 27.43 -0.26 3.29
N LEU A 335 27.11 1.02 3.57
CA LEU A 335 27.85 1.86 4.52
C LEU A 335 27.08 2.00 5.84
N ARG A 336 27.76 1.81 6.98
CA ARG A 336 27.22 1.98 8.34
C ARG A 336 28.25 2.68 9.21
N ASN A 337 27.90 3.84 9.80
CA ASN A 337 28.79 4.63 10.67
C ASN A 337 30.19 4.81 10.06
N ASP A 338 30.24 5.24 8.80
CA ASP A 338 31.47 5.40 8.00
C ASP A 338 32.32 4.13 7.81
N THR A 339 31.76 2.96 8.15
CA THR A 339 32.38 1.65 7.94
C THR A 339 31.67 0.93 6.79
N LEU A 340 32.44 0.43 5.82
CA LEU A 340 31.89 -0.30 4.68
C LEU A 340 31.70 -1.77 5.06
N PHE A 341 30.58 -2.38 4.66
CA PHE A 341 30.28 -3.79 4.92
C PHE A 341 30.05 -4.53 3.62
N TYR A 342 30.72 -5.66 3.45
CA TYR A 342 30.69 -6.56 2.29
C TYR A 342 29.93 -7.84 2.61
N ILE A 343 29.10 -8.28 1.68
CA ILE A 343 28.21 -9.41 1.92
C ILE A 343 28.58 -10.57 1.01
N TYR A 344 29.06 -11.65 1.61
CA TYR A 344 29.40 -12.89 0.92
C TYR A 344 28.29 -13.93 1.07
N ARG A 345 28.45 -15.06 0.38
CA ARG A 345 27.48 -16.16 0.43
C ARG A 345 27.31 -16.73 1.85
N ASN A 346 28.34 -16.68 2.67
CA ASN A 346 28.41 -17.37 3.96
C ASN A 346 28.95 -16.48 5.08
N HIS A 347 29.14 -15.19 4.86
CA HIS A 347 29.50 -14.24 5.92
C HIS A 347 29.25 -12.79 5.48
N VAL A 348 29.12 -11.88 6.44
CA VAL A 348 29.29 -10.43 6.24
C VAL A 348 30.68 -10.06 6.78
N GLU A 349 31.41 -9.19 6.08
CA GLU A 349 32.73 -8.69 6.46
C GLU A 349 32.70 -7.17 6.50
N ASP A 350 33.26 -6.53 7.53
CA ASP A 350 33.45 -5.07 7.52
C ASP A 350 34.75 -4.65 6.81
N SER A 351 34.94 -3.35 6.56
CA SER A 351 36.15 -2.81 5.91
C SER A 351 37.43 -3.01 6.72
N TYR A 352 37.32 -3.44 7.97
CA TYR A 352 38.44 -3.77 8.84
C TYR A 352 38.76 -5.28 8.86
N GLY A 353 37.98 -6.09 8.14
CA GLY A 353 38.16 -7.54 8.00
C GLY A 353 37.45 -8.37 9.07
N ASN A 354 36.57 -7.77 9.90
CA ASN A 354 35.81 -8.51 10.90
C ASN A 354 34.66 -9.27 10.24
N LYS A 355 34.53 -10.57 10.54
CA LYS A 355 33.59 -11.48 9.88
C LYS A 355 32.47 -11.94 10.79
N ILE A 356 31.25 -11.98 10.24
CA ILE A 356 30.05 -12.52 10.85
C ILE A 356 29.55 -13.67 9.96
N GLU A 357 29.63 -14.92 10.43
CA GLU A 357 29.23 -16.09 9.63
C GLU A 357 27.71 -16.14 9.34
N ILE A 358 27.37 -16.51 8.10
CA ILE A 358 26.01 -16.72 7.60
C ILE A 358 25.80 -18.22 7.36
N THR A 359 24.90 -18.84 8.12
CA THR A 359 24.68 -20.30 8.05
C THR A 359 23.58 -20.75 7.07
N ASN A 360 22.82 -19.85 6.44
CA ASN A 360 21.81 -20.16 5.40
C ASN A 360 21.59 -18.95 4.48
N TYR A 361 22.02 -19.00 3.21
CA TYR A 361 21.83 -17.89 2.25
C TYR A 361 21.49 -18.37 0.83
N LYS A 362 20.52 -17.70 0.20
CA LYS A 362 20.31 -17.67 -1.25
C LYS A 362 20.05 -16.22 -1.69
N VAL A 363 20.55 -15.87 -2.87
CA VAL A 363 20.64 -14.50 -3.41
C VAL A 363 19.26 -13.93 -3.73
N PRO A 364 18.93 -12.69 -3.31
CA PRO A 364 17.77 -11.97 -3.81
C PRO A 364 18.00 -11.46 -5.23
N TYR A 365 16.96 -11.45 -6.05
CA TYR A 365 16.99 -10.80 -7.38
C TYR A 365 16.76 -9.28 -7.33
N ASN A 366 16.31 -8.73 -6.18
CA ASN A 366 16.00 -7.31 -6.01
C ASN A 366 16.76 -6.68 -4.83
N ASN A 367 17.26 -5.46 -5.05
CA ASN A 367 17.99 -4.65 -4.06
C ASN A 367 17.03 -4.15 -2.98
N ASP A 368 16.95 -4.83 -1.84
CA ASP A 368 15.97 -4.48 -0.82
C ASP A 368 16.60 -4.10 0.53
N PHE A 369 16.41 -2.81 0.85
CA PHE A 369 16.45 -2.13 2.15
C PHE A 369 17.72 -2.24 3.02
N PHE A 370 18.39 -1.11 3.24
CA PHE A 370 19.50 -0.96 4.18
C PHE A 370 19.15 0.13 5.19
N HIS A 371 18.89 -0.24 6.44
CA HIS A 371 18.84 0.71 7.55
C HIS A 371 20.02 0.48 8.48
N LYS A 372 20.49 1.55 9.16
CA LYS A 372 21.75 1.74 9.91
C LYS A 372 22.40 0.53 10.61
N ASN A 373 21.68 -0.55 10.91
CA ASN A 373 22.20 -1.70 11.64
C ASN A 373 21.69 -3.09 11.16
N LEU A 374 20.90 -3.18 10.08
CA LEU A 374 20.27 -4.45 9.65
C LEU A 374 20.52 -4.78 8.17
N TYR A 375 20.77 -6.06 7.91
CA TYR A 375 20.86 -6.62 6.56
C TYR A 375 19.70 -7.58 6.27
N PHE A 376 18.93 -7.28 5.23
CA PHE A 376 17.81 -8.10 4.77
C PHE A 376 18.16 -8.82 3.47
N SER A 377 17.86 -10.12 3.42
CA SER A 377 17.92 -10.91 2.19
C SER A 377 16.54 -11.43 1.86
N ALA A 378 16.03 -11.11 0.66
CA ALA A 378 14.84 -11.74 0.09
C ALA A 378 15.18 -13.07 -0.61
N TYR A 379 14.32 -14.07 -0.44
CA TYR A 379 14.34 -15.36 -1.13
C TYR A 379 13.03 -15.54 -1.89
N GLU A 380 13.12 -15.85 -3.20
CA GLU A 380 11.95 -16.13 -4.03
C GLU A 380 11.75 -17.65 -4.17
N ARG A 381 10.63 -18.15 -3.67
CA ARG A 381 10.10 -19.48 -4.01
C ARG A 381 8.64 -19.32 -4.43
N GLY A 382 8.35 -19.60 -5.70
CA GLY A 382 6.99 -19.76 -6.23
C GLY A 382 5.98 -18.76 -5.67
N TYR A 383 6.04 -17.52 -6.16
CA TYR A 383 5.10 -16.42 -5.83
C TYR A 383 5.11 -15.86 -4.40
N SER A 384 6.05 -16.29 -3.53
CA SER A 384 6.25 -15.70 -2.20
C SER A 384 7.70 -15.24 -1.99
N THR A 385 7.85 -14.05 -1.39
CA THR A 385 9.14 -13.47 -0.99
C THR A 385 9.33 -13.71 0.51
N GLU A 386 10.28 -14.57 0.88
CA GLU A 386 10.67 -14.83 2.27
C GLU A 386 11.87 -13.93 2.63
N TRP A 387 11.86 -13.32 3.82
CA TRP A 387 12.92 -12.42 4.28
C TRP A 387 13.74 -13.11 5.38
N VAL A 388 15.06 -13.00 5.31
CA VAL A 388 15.95 -13.46 6.38
C VAL A 388 16.71 -12.26 6.92
N LEU A 389 16.56 -12.03 8.22
CA LEU A 389 17.35 -11.06 8.97
C LEU A 389 18.43 -11.79 9.77
N PHE A 390 19.63 -11.25 9.73
CA PHE A 390 20.77 -11.76 10.49
C PHE A 390 20.84 -11.02 11.82
N LEU A 391 20.33 -11.66 12.88
CA LEU A 391 20.44 -11.14 14.24
C LEU A 391 21.82 -11.45 14.81
N ASN A 392 22.33 -10.56 15.67
CA ASN A 392 23.49 -10.86 16.49
C ASN A 392 23.11 -11.97 17.47
N SER A 393 23.84 -13.09 17.46
CA SER A 393 23.69 -14.29 18.31
C SER A 393 22.55 -15.29 17.98
N ASN A 394 22.93 -16.58 17.97
CA ASN A 394 22.25 -17.89 18.16
C ASN A 394 20.76 -18.15 17.80
N THR A 395 19.92 -17.15 17.51
CA THR A 395 18.51 -17.33 17.15
C THR A 395 18.30 -17.22 15.65
N LYS A 396 17.87 -18.31 15.01
CA LYS A 396 17.41 -18.32 13.61
C LYS A 396 15.92 -17.99 13.58
N LEU A 397 15.57 -16.80 13.10
CA LEU A 397 14.19 -16.41 12.80
C LEU A 397 14.03 -16.28 11.28
N THR A 398 12.95 -16.83 10.74
CA THR A 398 12.55 -16.67 9.33
C THR A 398 11.33 -15.77 9.26
N PHE A 399 11.34 -14.80 8.35
CA PHE A 399 10.37 -13.70 8.30
C PHE A 399 9.50 -13.78 7.05
N SER A 400 8.19 -13.64 7.22
CA SER A 400 7.23 -13.47 6.12
C SER A 400 7.02 -12.00 5.74
N PHE A 401 7.35 -11.05 6.62
CA PHE A 401 7.24 -9.60 6.34
C PHE A 401 8.15 -8.78 7.26
N ILE A 402 8.63 -7.65 6.76
CA ILE A 402 9.42 -6.65 7.47
C ILE A 402 8.98 -5.27 6.98
N ASP A 403 8.84 -4.32 7.90
CA ASP A 403 8.38 -2.97 7.60
C ASP A 403 9.50 -2.11 6.97
N ARG A 404 9.58 -2.17 5.63
CA ARG A 404 10.59 -1.47 4.82
C ARG A 404 10.22 -0.02 4.52
N ASP A 405 8.94 0.33 4.54
CA ASP A 405 8.52 1.68 4.14
C ASP A 405 8.90 2.69 5.22
N GLU A 406 8.86 2.26 6.48
CA GLU A 406 9.13 3.09 7.65
C GLU A 406 10.50 2.85 8.31
N GLY A 407 11.07 1.65 8.16
CA GLY A 407 12.35 1.29 8.79
C GLY A 407 12.28 1.20 10.32
N PHE A 408 13.36 1.57 10.99
CA PHE A 408 13.37 1.67 12.45
C PHE A 408 12.63 2.92 12.92
N LYS A 409 11.74 2.76 13.89
CA LYS A 409 11.05 3.84 14.62
C LYS A 409 11.45 3.75 16.08
N ASP A 410 12.12 4.79 16.55
CA ASP A 410 12.62 4.91 17.94
C ASP A 410 13.42 3.70 18.42
N GLY A 411 14.22 3.20 17.48
CA GLY A 411 15.11 2.08 17.69
C GLY A 411 14.46 0.71 17.58
N LEU A 412 13.16 0.60 17.25
CA LEU A 412 12.48 -0.67 16.97
C LEU A 412 12.06 -0.83 15.50
N LEU A 413 12.13 -2.06 14.99
CA LEU A 413 11.69 -2.46 13.67
C LEU A 413 10.59 -3.52 13.77
N TYR A 414 9.46 -3.29 13.09
CA TYR A 414 8.38 -4.27 13.02
C TYR A 414 8.69 -5.44 12.08
N ILE A 415 8.34 -6.65 12.53
CA ILE A 415 8.58 -7.91 11.83
C ILE A 415 7.39 -8.87 11.90
N ILE A 416 7.27 -9.75 10.91
CA ILE A 416 6.38 -10.92 10.96
C ILE A 416 7.19 -12.15 10.56
N LEU A 417 7.15 -13.18 11.41
CA LEU A 417 7.77 -14.48 11.20
C LEU A 417 6.98 -15.35 10.23
N GLU A 418 7.60 -16.36 9.63
CA GLU A 418 6.94 -17.34 8.75
C GLU A 418 5.82 -18.11 9.44
N ASN A 419 5.96 -18.34 10.75
CA ASN A 419 4.95 -19.03 11.54
C ASN A 419 3.75 -18.12 11.91
N GLY A 420 3.71 -16.90 11.37
CA GLY A 420 2.64 -15.92 11.56
C GLY A 420 2.73 -15.09 12.84
N GLN A 421 3.71 -15.33 13.70
CA GLN A 421 3.99 -14.46 14.84
C GLN A 421 4.58 -13.14 14.34
N TRP A 422 4.05 -12.02 14.81
CA TRP A 422 4.65 -10.69 14.58
C TRP A 422 5.43 -10.23 15.82
N GLY A 423 6.30 -9.24 15.68
CA GLY A 423 7.17 -8.77 16.76
C GLY A 423 7.93 -7.48 16.43
N TYR A 424 8.86 -7.11 17.32
CA TYR A 424 9.74 -5.96 17.16
C TYR A 424 11.20 -6.33 17.45
N LEU A 425 12.11 -5.75 16.66
CA LEU A 425 13.55 -5.89 16.83
C LEU A 425 14.16 -4.55 17.20
N ASN A 426 15.15 -4.51 18.09
CA ASN A 426 15.89 -3.28 18.34
C ASN A 426 16.94 -3.01 17.24
N GLU A 427 17.58 -1.84 17.31
CA GLU A 427 18.67 -1.44 16.43
C GLU A 427 19.85 -2.42 16.38
N ASN A 428 20.05 -3.24 17.42
CA ASN A 428 21.08 -4.26 17.44
C ASN A 428 20.61 -5.61 16.87
N ALA A 429 19.40 -5.67 16.33
CA ALA A 429 18.74 -6.88 15.87
C ALA A 429 18.36 -7.85 17.01
N ASP A 430 18.22 -7.38 18.24
CA ASP A 430 17.70 -8.23 19.31
C ASP A 430 16.17 -8.25 19.24
N LEU A 431 15.59 -9.43 19.47
CA LEU A 431 14.15 -9.58 19.59
C LEU A 431 13.66 -8.94 20.90
N VAL A 432 13.02 -7.79 20.79
CA VAL A 432 12.47 -7.04 21.92
C VAL A 432 11.11 -7.60 22.32
N PHE A 433 10.28 -7.90 21.32
CA PHE A 433 8.97 -8.45 21.54
C PHE A 433 8.64 -9.47 20.45
N LEU A 434 7.98 -10.55 20.84
CA LEU A 434 7.38 -11.49 19.91
C LEU A 434 5.98 -11.85 20.41
N SER A 435 5.00 -11.67 19.54
CA SER A 435 3.63 -12.08 19.82
C SER A 435 3.60 -13.56 20.23
N PRO A 436 2.68 -13.97 21.12
CA PRO A 436 2.47 -15.38 21.40
C PRO A 436 2.25 -16.16 20.10
N LYS A 437 2.71 -17.41 20.04
CA LYS A 437 2.34 -18.30 18.92
C LYS A 437 0.83 -18.25 18.76
N LYS A 438 0.37 -17.94 17.54
CA LYS A 438 -1.06 -17.87 17.23
C LYS A 438 -1.69 -19.14 17.80
N ASP A 439 -2.53 -19.00 18.82
CA ASP A 439 -3.28 -20.14 19.32
C ASP A 439 -4.28 -20.50 18.22
N TYR A 440 -4.00 -21.62 17.53
CA TYR A 440 -4.82 -22.17 16.46
C TYR A 440 -6.03 -22.94 17.03
N SER A 441 -6.40 -22.72 18.30
CA SER A 441 -7.71 -23.08 18.79
C SER A 441 -8.77 -22.51 17.83
N VAL A 442 -9.74 -23.36 17.48
CA VAL A 442 -10.78 -23.06 16.48
C VAL A 442 -11.49 -21.76 16.87
N LYS A 443 -11.19 -20.69 16.14
CA LYS A 443 -11.84 -19.39 16.33
C LYS A 443 -13.07 -19.33 15.44
N HIS A 444 -14.23 -19.52 16.07
CA HIS A 444 -15.52 -19.15 15.49
C HIS A 444 -15.65 -17.64 15.52
N ARG A 445 -15.68 -16.98 14.35
CA ARG A 445 -15.76 -15.52 14.26
C ARG A 445 -16.76 -15.10 13.18
N LYS A 446 -17.43 -13.98 13.41
CA LYS A 446 -18.21 -13.29 12.38
C LYS A 446 -17.28 -12.49 11.47
N LEU A 447 -17.68 -12.31 10.21
CA LEU A 447 -16.87 -11.58 9.23
C LEU A 447 -17.01 -10.06 9.46
N ASN A 448 -15.91 -9.36 9.72
CA ASN A 448 -15.90 -7.90 9.67
C ASN A 448 -15.16 -7.47 8.40
N ILE A 449 -15.82 -6.74 7.49
CA ILE A 449 -15.25 -6.36 6.18
C ILE A 449 -14.07 -5.37 6.30
N ASP A 450 -13.76 -4.83 7.50
CA ASP A 450 -12.42 -4.27 7.74
C ASP A 450 -11.29 -5.27 7.44
N TYR A 451 -11.56 -6.58 7.54
CA TYR A 451 -10.60 -7.65 7.29
C TYR A 451 -10.37 -7.98 5.81
N SER A 452 -11.14 -7.44 4.85
CA SER A 452 -11.02 -7.82 3.42
C SER A 452 -10.20 -6.85 2.57
N ILE A 453 -9.43 -5.93 3.17
CA ILE A 453 -8.56 -5.03 2.39
C ILE A 453 -7.18 -5.61 2.15
N THR A 454 -6.75 -6.56 2.99
CA THR A 454 -5.55 -7.34 2.76
C THR A 454 -5.93 -8.72 2.27
N GLN A 455 -5.78 -8.89 0.96
CA GLN A 455 -5.94 -10.11 0.17
C GLN A 455 -7.25 -10.15 -0.64
N SER A 456 -7.10 -9.62 -1.85
CA SER A 456 -7.71 -10.13 -3.09
C SER A 456 -7.65 -11.65 -3.30
N ASN A 457 -7.18 -12.45 -2.33
CA ASN A 457 -6.93 -13.88 -2.46
C ASN A 457 -7.88 -14.77 -1.65
N VAL A 458 -8.45 -14.30 -0.51
CA VAL A 458 -9.37 -15.13 0.32
C VAL A 458 -10.62 -15.55 -0.46
N PHE A 459 -10.92 -14.87 -1.57
CA PHE A 459 -12.14 -15.04 -2.35
C PHE A 459 -11.92 -15.48 -3.80
N ASN A 460 -10.72 -15.93 -4.16
CA ASN A 460 -10.61 -16.88 -5.25
C ASN A 460 -10.99 -18.24 -4.68
N ASN A 461 -11.89 -18.98 -5.33
CA ASN A 461 -12.37 -20.32 -4.93
C ASN A 461 -11.26 -21.36 -4.59
N SER A 462 -9.99 -21.01 -4.77
CA SER A 462 -8.84 -21.77 -4.33
C SER A 462 -8.51 -21.64 -2.84
N GLU A 463 -9.14 -20.74 -2.06
CA GLU A 463 -8.77 -20.40 -0.67
C GLU A 463 -9.81 -20.74 0.44
N VAL A 464 -10.91 -21.44 0.13
CA VAL A 464 -11.87 -21.93 1.13
C VAL A 464 -12.10 -23.41 0.91
N GLU A 465 -11.61 -24.26 1.82
CA GLU A 465 -11.65 -25.73 1.72
C GLU A 465 -13.09 -26.26 1.56
N GLU A 466 -14.05 -25.55 2.14
CA GLU A 466 -15.46 -25.94 2.20
C GLU A 466 -16.40 -25.05 1.38
N MET A 467 -15.91 -24.12 0.55
CA MET A 467 -16.75 -23.59 -0.53
C MET A 467 -16.67 -24.61 -1.65
N PRO A 468 -17.68 -25.48 -1.82
CA PRO A 468 -17.61 -26.47 -2.86
C PRO A 468 -17.55 -25.71 -4.18
N ASN A 469 -16.44 -25.87 -4.90
CA ASN A 469 -16.25 -25.36 -6.26
C ASN A 469 -17.28 -25.92 -7.26
N THR A 470 -18.24 -26.72 -6.79
CA THR A 470 -19.16 -27.54 -7.57
C THR A 470 -20.35 -28.02 -6.73
N ASN A 471 -21.13 -27.17 -6.04
CA ASN A 471 -22.46 -27.65 -5.60
C ASN A 471 -23.40 -27.57 -6.81
N PRO A 472 -23.67 -28.67 -7.54
CA PRO A 472 -24.61 -28.63 -8.65
C PRO A 472 -26.00 -28.27 -8.13
N ALA A 473 -26.88 -27.83 -9.03
CA ALA A 473 -28.32 -27.81 -8.78
C ALA A 473 -28.77 -29.13 -8.13
N LYS A 474 -29.42 -29.02 -6.98
CA LYS A 474 -29.98 -30.15 -6.24
C LYS A 474 -31.43 -30.36 -6.65
N PRO A 475 -31.94 -31.61 -6.71
CA PRO A 475 -33.36 -31.87 -6.90
C PRO A 475 -34.20 -31.20 -5.82
N MET A 476 -35.41 -30.74 -6.14
CA MET A 476 -36.30 -30.03 -5.21
C MET A 476 -36.46 -30.75 -3.86
N HIS A 477 -36.14 -30.04 -2.77
CA HIS A 477 -36.38 -30.52 -1.40
C HIS A 477 -37.87 -30.47 -1.04
N ASP A 478 -38.34 -31.36 -0.16
CA ASP A 478 -39.76 -31.45 0.22
C ASP A 478 -40.32 -30.13 0.78
N ASP A 479 -39.53 -29.44 1.61
CA ASP A 479 -39.89 -28.14 2.19
C ASP A 479 -40.15 -27.05 1.14
N PHE A 480 -39.61 -27.22 -0.07
CA PHE A 480 -39.70 -26.23 -1.14
C PHE A 480 -40.80 -26.56 -2.17
N LYS A 481 -41.41 -27.75 -2.10
CA LYS A 481 -42.46 -28.20 -3.06
C LYS A 481 -43.75 -27.38 -3.00
N SER A 482 -43.97 -26.65 -1.91
CA SER A 482 -45.14 -25.78 -1.76
C SER A 482 -45.05 -24.47 -2.55
N PHE A 483 -43.84 -24.08 -2.99
CA PHE A 483 -43.66 -22.88 -3.78
C PHE A 483 -44.09 -23.09 -5.23
N THR A 484 -44.69 -22.08 -5.85
CA THR A 484 -45.13 -22.09 -7.25
C THR A 484 -44.35 -21.11 -8.14
N GLU A 485 -43.56 -20.23 -7.52
CA GLU A 485 -42.74 -19.22 -8.18
C GLU A 485 -41.30 -19.25 -7.64
N PRO A 486 -40.30 -18.80 -8.41
CA PRO A 486 -38.92 -18.70 -7.94
C PRO A 486 -38.79 -17.98 -6.59
N LYS A 487 -37.99 -18.54 -5.68
CA LYS A 487 -37.77 -18.00 -4.33
C LYS A 487 -36.30 -17.93 -3.97
N VAL A 488 -35.96 -16.96 -3.14
CA VAL A 488 -34.67 -16.87 -2.45
C VAL A 488 -34.94 -16.91 -0.95
N ILE A 489 -34.27 -17.80 -0.22
CA ILE A 489 -34.43 -17.94 1.23
C ILE A 489 -33.07 -17.82 1.90
N LEU A 490 -32.97 -16.88 2.83
CA LEU A 490 -31.82 -16.71 3.71
C LEU A 490 -32.17 -17.33 5.06
N ASP A 491 -31.60 -18.50 5.33
CA ASP A 491 -31.79 -19.19 6.59
C ASP A 491 -30.87 -18.60 7.67
N ASN A 492 -31.47 -18.09 8.74
CA ASN A 492 -30.78 -17.49 9.88
C ASN A 492 -30.18 -18.54 10.83
N SER A 493 -30.26 -19.83 10.51
CA SER A 493 -29.51 -20.85 11.22
C SER A 493 -28.01 -20.68 10.92
N ASN A 494 -27.24 -20.37 11.97
CA ASN A 494 -25.81 -20.19 11.85
C ASN A 494 -25.14 -21.49 11.44
N THR A 495 -24.32 -21.43 10.40
CA THR A 495 -23.33 -22.45 10.04
C THR A 495 -21.95 -21.82 10.07
N TYR A 496 -20.90 -22.64 9.98
CA TYR A 496 -19.52 -22.16 9.92
C TYR A 496 -18.87 -22.62 8.62
N LEU A 497 -18.16 -21.71 7.97
CA LEU A 497 -17.36 -21.97 6.77
C LEU A 497 -15.89 -21.97 7.12
N LYS A 498 -15.15 -22.99 6.67
CA LYS A 498 -13.71 -23.14 6.92
C LYS A 498 -12.86 -22.51 5.82
N SER A 499 -12.04 -21.52 6.17
CA SER A 499 -11.06 -20.89 5.26
C SER A 499 -9.73 -21.68 5.20
N LEU A 500 -8.99 -21.58 4.08
CA LEU A 500 -7.61 -22.09 3.98
C LEU A 500 -6.70 -21.27 4.90
N GLY A 501 -6.46 -21.82 6.08
CA GLY A 501 -5.89 -21.11 7.23
C GLY A 501 -6.44 -21.58 8.58
N ARG A 502 -7.46 -22.45 8.60
CA ARG A 502 -8.09 -23.04 9.80
C ARG A 502 -8.90 -22.04 10.65
N GLU A 503 -9.42 -20.98 10.04
CA GLU A 503 -10.40 -20.07 10.66
C GLU A 503 -11.83 -20.44 10.22
N PHE A 504 -12.79 -20.35 11.14
CA PHE A 504 -14.21 -20.65 10.89
C PHE A 504 -15.03 -19.37 10.92
N PHE A 505 -15.60 -19.00 9.78
CA PHE A 505 -16.47 -17.84 9.66
C PHE A 505 -17.92 -18.24 9.80
N GLU A 506 -18.64 -17.56 10.69
CA GLU A 506 -20.09 -17.70 10.79
C GLU A 506 -20.74 -17.26 9.47
N ALA A 507 -21.70 -18.05 9.01
CA ALA A 507 -22.43 -17.84 7.78
C ALA A 507 -23.88 -18.29 7.91
N TYR A 508 -24.70 -17.83 6.99
CA TYR A 508 -26.10 -18.16 6.80
C TYR A 508 -26.26 -18.96 5.52
N LYS A 509 -27.11 -19.99 5.54
CA LYS A 509 -27.42 -20.72 4.31
C LYS A 509 -28.32 -19.87 3.41
N LEU A 510 -28.03 -19.87 2.12
CA LEU A 510 -28.80 -19.21 1.09
C LEU A 510 -29.32 -20.25 0.10
N TYR A 511 -30.63 -20.26 -0.08
CA TYR A 511 -31.31 -21.13 -1.03
C TYR A 511 -31.87 -20.31 -2.19
N ILE A 512 -31.59 -20.73 -3.43
CA ILE A 512 -32.21 -20.18 -4.65
C ILE A 512 -33.01 -21.31 -5.27
N ILE A 513 -34.33 -21.15 -5.33
CA ILE A 513 -35.27 -22.24 -5.57
C ILE A 513 -36.03 -21.97 -6.86
N ASN A 514 -36.08 -22.96 -7.76
CA ASN A 514 -36.87 -22.89 -8.99
C ASN A 514 -37.98 -23.96 -9.01
N PRO A 515 -39.18 -23.64 -8.50
CA PRO A 515 -40.34 -24.51 -8.63
C PRO A 515 -41.11 -24.31 -9.94
N SER A 516 -40.68 -23.36 -10.79
CA SER A 516 -41.38 -23.02 -12.02
C SER A 516 -41.14 -24.04 -13.13
N HIS A 517 -41.92 -23.94 -14.20
CA HIS A 517 -41.74 -24.77 -15.40
C HIS A 517 -40.60 -24.28 -16.31
N ASP A 518 -40.03 -23.10 -16.05
CA ASP A 518 -38.98 -22.51 -16.85
C ASP A 518 -37.59 -22.71 -16.22
N THR A 519 -36.54 -22.67 -17.04
CA THR A 519 -35.16 -22.70 -16.55
C THR A 519 -34.66 -21.30 -16.27
N LEU A 520 -34.27 -21.01 -15.02
CA LEU A 520 -33.64 -19.75 -14.65
C LEU A 520 -32.20 -19.73 -15.15
N ARG A 521 -31.73 -18.61 -15.71
CA ARG A 521 -30.35 -18.47 -16.22
C ARG A 521 -29.64 -17.28 -15.64
N PHE A 522 -28.32 -17.41 -15.51
CA PHE A 522 -27.40 -16.38 -15.03
C PHE A 522 -26.41 -15.98 -16.14
N SER A 523 -25.85 -14.76 -16.08
CA SER A 523 -24.95 -14.23 -17.12
C SER A 523 -23.51 -14.75 -17.00
N ASP A 524 -22.92 -15.16 -18.13
CA ASP A 524 -21.51 -15.47 -18.42
C ASP A 524 -20.48 -15.25 -17.28
N GLY A 525 -20.51 -16.15 -16.28
CA GLY A 525 -19.49 -16.21 -15.23
C GLY A 525 -19.58 -15.17 -14.11
N ARG A 526 -20.65 -14.37 -14.01
CA ARG A 526 -20.89 -13.46 -12.89
C ARG A 526 -22.30 -13.63 -12.34
N GLU A 527 -22.40 -14.23 -11.16
CA GLU A 527 -23.64 -14.31 -10.41
C GLU A 527 -23.99 -12.93 -9.84
N GLN A 528 -25.17 -12.43 -10.20
CA GLN A 528 -25.66 -11.13 -9.77
C GLN A 528 -26.42 -11.24 -8.43
N ILE A 529 -25.79 -11.87 -7.45
CA ILE A 529 -26.30 -12.01 -6.09
C ILE A 529 -25.70 -10.88 -5.26
N PHE A 530 -26.48 -10.13 -4.50
CA PHE A 530 -26.00 -8.96 -3.77
C PHE A 530 -26.49 -9.02 -2.34
N VAL A 531 -25.57 -8.98 -1.38
CA VAL A 531 -25.94 -8.80 0.01
C VAL A 531 -26.25 -7.33 0.26
N GLN A 532 -27.42 -7.05 0.83
CA GLN A 532 -27.90 -5.71 1.12
C GLN A 532 -28.22 -5.55 2.60
N ALA A 533 -27.93 -4.38 3.15
CA ALA A 533 -28.36 -3.97 4.47
C ALA A 533 -29.07 -2.62 4.44
N LYS A 534 -29.88 -2.33 5.46
CA LYS A 534 -30.48 -1.00 5.60
C LYS A 534 -29.46 0.00 6.14
N ASP A 535 -29.34 1.16 5.51
CA ASP A 535 -28.55 2.29 6.04
C ASP A 535 -29.27 3.00 7.20
N LYS A 536 -28.64 4.04 7.79
CA LYS A 536 -29.22 4.86 8.86
C LYS A 536 -30.58 5.48 8.48
N SER A 537 -30.83 5.70 7.19
CA SER A 537 -32.07 6.25 6.65
C SER A 537 -33.12 5.17 6.33
N GLY A 538 -32.80 3.88 6.57
CA GLY A 538 -33.68 2.75 6.32
C GLY A 538 -33.69 2.25 4.87
N ASN A 539 -32.82 2.79 4.00
CA ASN A 539 -32.74 2.39 2.60
C ASN A 539 -31.85 1.17 2.42
N TRP A 540 -32.21 0.28 1.50
CA TRP A 540 -31.38 -0.87 1.15
C TRP A 540 -30.15 -0.44 0.34
N ARG A 541 -28.97 -0.82 0.81
CA ARG A 541 -27.68 -0.57 0.16
C ARG A 541 -26.92 -1.88 0.06
N THR A 542 -26.29 -2.12 -1.08
CA THR A 542 -25.37 -3.25 -1.24
C THR A 542 -24.13 -3.02 -0.39
N ILE A 543 -23.70 -4.04 0.35
CA ILE A 543 -22.57 -3.96 1.30
C ILE A 543 -21.32 -4.73 0.82
N GLU A 544 -21.38 -5.29 -0.39
CA GLU A 544 -20.30 -6.03 -1.08
C GLU A 544 -20.00 -5.40 -2.45
N THR A 545 -18.76 -5.50 -2.93
CA THR A 545 -18.27 -4.72 -4.09
C THR A 545 -18.59 -5.28 -5.45
N ASP A 546 -18.61 -6.59 -5.55
CA ASP A 546 -19.06 -7.33 -6.72
C ASP A 546 -20.21 -8.18 -6.21
N GLY A 547 -21.25 -8.39 -7.04
CA GLY A 547 -22.25 -9.39 -6.71
C GLY A 547 -21.54 -10.64 -6.21
N SER A 548 -21.91 -11.07 -5.00
CA SER A 548 -21.23 -11.99 -4.11
C SER A 548 -20.33 -12.97 -4.84
N LEU A 549 -19.14 -13.12 -4.28
CA LEU A 549 -17.95 -13.85 -4.71
C LEU A 549 -18.13 -15.35 -4.99
N PHE A 550 -19.35 -15.82 -5.18
CA PHE A 550 -19.67 -17.09 -5.81
C PHE A 550 -19.29 -16.99 -7.29
N ARG A 551 -18.03 -17.28 -7.60
CA ARG A 551 -17.69 -17.64 -8.98
C ARG A 551 -18.02 -19.13 -9.12
N HIS A 552 -19.22 -19.54 -9.52
CA HIS A 552 -19.34 -20.94 -9.95
C HIS A 552 -18.39 -21.19 -11.12
N GLY A 553 -17.54 -22.20 -11.02
CA GLY A 553 -16.60 -22.57 -12.09
C GLY A 553 -17.37 -22.90 -13.37
N PHE A 554 -17.31 -22.00 -14.35
CA PHE A 554 -17.63 -22.06 -15.80
C PHE A 554 -18.80 -22.92 -16.37
N ASN A 555 -19.48 -23.80 -15.62
CA ASN A 555 -20.24 -24.91 -16.21
C ASN A 555 -21.68 -25.13 -15.72
N THR A 556 -22.23 -24.34 -14.78
CA THR A 556 -23.66 -24.41 -14.44
C THR A 556 -24.27 -23.03 -14.23
N HIS A 557 -24.61 -22.35 -15.32
CA HIS A 557 -25.28 -21.03 -15.32
C HIS A 557 -26.82 -21.12 -15.43
N LYS A 558 -27.39 -22.25 -15.00
CA LYS A 558 -28.82 -22.53 -15.15
C LYS A 558 -29.35 -23.32 -13.96
N LEU A 559 -30.57 -23.01 -13.52
CA LEU A 559 -31.32 -23.74 -12.52
C LEU A 559 -32.61 -24.27 -13.17
N LYS A 560 -32.73 -25.58 -13.38
CA LYS A 560 -33.86 -26.18 -14.12
C LYS A 560 -35.14 -26.21 -13.28
N PRO A 561 -36.30 -26.50 -13.91
CA PRO A 561 -37.52 -26.78 -13.18
C PRO A 561 -37.32 -27.85 -12.12
N ASN A 562 -37.91 -27.62 -10.94
CA ASN A 562 -37.82 -28.51 -9.78
C ASN A 562 -36.39 -28.76 -9.28
N GLU A 563 -35.53 -27.74 -9.36
CA GLU A 563 -34.20 -27.73 -8.75
C GLU A 563 -34.02 -26.54 -7.80
N TYR A 564 -33.04 -26.63 -6.90
CA TYR A 564 -32.57 -25.51 -6.08
C TYR A 564 -31.04 -25.48 -5.97
N TRP A 565 -30.50 -24.30 -5.69
CA TRP A 565 -29.12 -24.10 -5.25
C TRP A 565 -29.04 -23.83 -3.76
N GLU A 566 -27.97 -24.32 -3.16
CA GLU A 566 -27.60 -24.05 -1.77
C GLU A 566 -26.18 -23.48 -1.76
N THR A 567 -26.06 -22.29 -1.20
CA THR A 567 -24.81 -21.56 -0.99
C THR A 567 -24.85 -20.84 0.37
N PHE A 568 -23.90 -19.94 0.64
CA PHE A 568 -23.74 -19.34 1.96
C PHE A 568 -23.41 -17.86 1.91
N VAL A 569 -24.03 -17.05 2.76
CA VAL A 569 -23.71 -15.62 2.95
C VAL A 569 -23.08 -15.45 4.33
N PHE A 570 -21.99 -14.69 4.44
CA PHE A 570 -21.35 -14.50 5.74
C PHE A 570 -22.26 -13.78 6.75
N ALA A 571 -22.15 -14.18 8.01
CA ALA A 571 -22.66 -13.42 9.13
C ALA A 571 -21.66 -12.32 9.45
N TYR A 572 -22.05 -11.07 9.21
CA TYR A 572 -21.17 -9.95 9.50
C TYR A 572 -21.17 -9.59 10.98
N ASP A 573 -20.07 -8.96 11.41
CA ASP A 573 -19.99 -8.27 12.68
C ASP A 573 -19.77 -6.77 12.49
N GLY A 574 -20.19 -6.00 13.49
CA GLY A 574 -19.89 -4.58 13.57
C GLY A 574 -20.78 -3.82 14.54
N GLY A 575 -20.56 -2.51 14.58
CA GLY A 575 -21.24 -1.60 15.50
C GLY A 575 -22.69 -1.31 15.17
N PHE A 576 -23.04 -1.46 13.89
CA PHE A 576 -24.29 -0.97 13.36
C PHE A 576 -25.30 -2.09 13.24
N LYS A 577 -26.27 -2.10 14.16
CA LYS A 577 -27.41 -3.00 14.14
C LYS A 577 -28.34 -2.61 12.98
N THR A 578 -28.63 -3.56 12.12
CA THR A 578 -29.47 -3.32 10.94
C THR A 578 -30.18 -4.61 10.53
N LYS A 579 -30.87 -4.55 9.39
CA LYS A 579 -31.50 -5.68 8.73
C LYS A 579 -30.77 -5.99 7.44
N MET A 580 -30.56 -7.27 7.16
CA MET A 580 -29.92 -7.78 5.96
C MET A 580 -30.86 -8.63 5.12
N ARG A 581 -30.66 -8.60 3.80
CA ARG A 581 -31.29 -9.49 2.83
C ARG A 581 -30.31 -9.77 1.69
N VAL A 582 -30.65 -10.74 0.86
CA VAL A 582 -29.97 -11.03 -0.41
C VAL A 582 -30.87 -10.63 -1.56
N LEU A 583 -30.30 -9.96 -2.57
CA LEU A 583 -30.94 -9.62 -3.84
C LEU A 583 -30.29 -10.45 -4.94
N VAL A 584 -31.05 -11.28 -5.64
CA VAL A 584 -30.59 -12.04 -6.79
C VAL A 584 -31.18 -11.44 -8.05
N LYS A 585 -30.33 -11.07 -9.00
CA LYS A 585 -30.76 -10.56 -10.31
C LYS A 585 -30.60 -11.61 -11.39
N PHE A 586 -31.63 -11.77 -12.18
CA PHE A 586 -31.65 -12.61 -13.37
C PHE A 586 -31.60 -11.70 -14.61
N PRO A 587 -30.58 -11.84 -15.48
CA PRO A 587 -30.41 -10.95 -16.63
C PRO A 587 -31.50 -11.16 -17.68
N THR A 588 -31.71 -10.14 -18.49
CA THR A 588 -32.49 -10.29 -19.74
C THR A 588 -31.72 -11.22 -20.68
N ILE A 589 -32.38 -12.26 -21.17
CA ILE A 589 -31.78 -13.22 -22.10
C ILE A 589 -32.11 -12.75 -23.52
N ASN A 590 -31.07 -12.52 -24.32
CA ASN A 590 -31.21 -12.18 -25.74
C ASN A 590 -30.61 -13.29 -26.61
N ASN A 591 -31.24 -13.57 -27.75
CA ASN A 591 -30.65 -14.34 -28.84
C ASN A 591 -30.14 -13.37 -29.90
N PHE A 592 -29.08 -13.76 -30.61
CA PHE A 592 -28.58 -13.01 -31.75
C PHE A 592 -28.77 -13.85 -33.00
N ASN A 593 -29.57 -13.35 -33.94
CA ASN A 593 -29.72 -13.95 -35.25
C ASN A 593 -28.93 -13.15 -36.27
N PHE A 594 -28.16 -13.85 -37.09
CA PHE A 594 -27.46 -13.25 -38.23
C PHE A 594 -28.34 -13.39 -39.46
N VAL A 595 -28.86 -12.28 -39.97
CA VAL A 595 -29.60 -12.21 -41.23
C VAL A 595 -28.74 -11.43 -42.22
N GLY A 596 -27.96 -12.15 -43.03
CA GLY A 596 -26.91 -11.55 -43.87
C GLY A 596 -25.80 -10.92 -43.02
N ASN A 597 -25.44 -9.67 -43.31
CA ASN A 597 -24.42 -8.90 -42.55
C ASN A 597 -25.00 -8.09 -41.37
N LYS A 598 -26.27 -8.29 -41.01
CA LYS A 598 -26.91 -7.61 -39.87
C LYS A 598 -27.11 -8.57 -38.71
N ILE A 599 -26.82 -8.08 -37.50
CA ILE A 599 -27.13 -8.75 -36.23
C ILE A 599 -28.49 -8.23 -35.77
N GLU A 600 -29.48 -9.12 -35.71
CA GLU A 600 -30.76 -8.84 -35.07
C GLU A 600 -30.76 -9.44 -33.66
N THR A 601 -31.07 -8.61 -32.66
CA THR A 601 -31.19 -9.04 -31.27
C THR A 601 -32.65 -9.39 -30.99
N ILE A 602 -32.91 -10.64 -30.65
CA ILE A 602 -34.23 -11.14 -30.26
C ILE A 602 -34.26 -11.29 -28.73
N LYS A 603 -35.10 -10.52 -28.04
CA LYS A 603 -35.31 -10.66 -26.60
C LYS A 603 -36.05 -11.97 -26.32
N ILE A 604 -35.40 -12.91 -25.64
CA ILE A 604 -35.98 -14.23 -25.29
C ILE A 604 -36.79 -14.13 -23.99
N SER A 605 -36.27 -13.44 -22.98
CA SER A 605 -36.95 -13.25 -21.70
C SER A 605 -36.56 -11.92 -21.06
N GLU A 606 -37.48 -11.30 -20.32
CA GLU A 606 -37.15 -10.13 -19.51
C GLU A 606 -36.36 -10.55 -18.27
N GLY A 607 -35.38 -9.74 -17.89
CA GLY A 607 -34.68 -9.89 -16.62
C GLY A 607 -35.58 -9.49 -15.45
N PHE A 608 -35.37 -10.12 -14.30
CA PHE A 608 -36.14 -9.85 -13.08
C PHE A 608 -35.26 -10.02 -11.85
N GLU A 609 -35.76 -9.58 -10.69
CA GLU A 609 -35.02 -9.63 -9.43
C GLU A 609 -35.86 -10.33 -8.34
N ILE A 610 -35.20 -11.11 -7.48
CA ILE A 610 -35.82 -11.73 -6.31
C ILE A 610 -35.03 -11.36 -5.06
N THR A 611 -35.72 -10.94 -4.01
CA THR A 611 -35.11 -10.72 -2.70
C THR A 611 -35.44 -11.85 -1.73
N SER A 612 -34.49 -12.17 -0.85
CA SER A 612 -34.72 -13.08 0.26
C SER A 612 -35.65 -12.49 1.33
N ASN A 613 -36.04 -13.32 2.29
CA ASN A 613 -36.48 -12.85 3.60
C ASN A 613 -35.40 -11.98 4.27
N THR A 614 -35.83 -11.19 5.25
CA THR A 614 -34.96 -10.27 5.98
C THR A 614 -34.58 -10.87 7.33
N ILE A 615 -33.32 -10.71 7.73
CA ILE A 615 -32.82 -11.10 9.05
C ILE A 615 -32.20 -9.90 9.77
N ASP A 616 -32.23 -9.90 11.10
CA ASP A 616 -31.51 -8.91 11.90
C ASP A 616 -30.02 -9.25 11.92
N CYS A 617 -29.16 -8.25 11.76
CA CYS A 617 -27.72 -8.44 11.75
C CYS A 617 -26.98 -7.23 12.34
N LYS A 618 -25.65 -7.35 12.40
CA LYS A 618 -24.74 -6.25 12.67
C LYS A 618 -23.76 -6.15 11.50
N ILE A 619 -23.43 -4.94 11.10
CA ILE A 619 -22.43 -4.68 10.08
C ILE A 619 -21.52 -3.55 10.51
N ASN A 620 -20.39 -3.41 9.81
CA ASN A 620 -19.55 -2.25 9.94
C ASN A 620 -20.10 -1.11 9.05
N PRO A 621 -20.40 0.08 9.61
CA PRO A 621 -20.86 1.23 8.82
C PRO A 621 -20.01 1.55 7.59
N VAL A 622 -18.68 1.29 7.64
CA VAL A 622 -17.76 1.54 6.53
C VAL A 622 -18.15 0.79 5.24
N GLN A 623 -18.91 -0.30 5.36
CA GLN A 623 -19.41 -1.10 4.23
C GLN A 623 -20.33 -0.29 3.31
N PHE A 624 -20.98 0.78 3.79
CA PHE A 624 -21.79 1.67 2.95
C PHE A 624 -20.97 2.70 2.17
N ILE A 625 -19.72 2.92 2.54
CA ILE A 625 -18.88 4.01 2.06
C ILE A 625 -17.92 3.54 0.96
N ARG A 626 -17.41 2.30 1.04
CA ARG A 626 -16.33 1.82 0.14
C ARG A 626 -16.82 1.55 -1.29
N LYS A 627 -16.28 2.30 -2.26
CA LYS A 627 -16.42 2.02 -3.71
C LYS A 627 -15.37 1.02 -4.19
N GLN A 628 -15.62 0.40 -5.34
CA GLN A 628 -14.83 -0.69 -5.96
C GLN A 628 -13.33 -0.37 -6.18
N SER A 629 -12.96 0.90 -6.37
CA SER A 629 -11.63 1.33 -6.80
C SER A 629 -10.58 1.54 -5.69
N THR A 630 -10.95 1.55 -4.42
CA THR A 630 -10.02 1.77 -3.28
C THR A 630 -9.58 0.47 -2.60
N LYS A 631 -9.98 -0.70 -3.13
CA LYS A 631 -9.88 -1.98 -2.41
C LYS A 631 -8.63 -2.84 -2.69
N SER A 632 -7.73 -2.45 -3.60
CA SER A 632 -6.60 -3.31 -3.99
C SER A 632 -5.25 -2.95 -3.35
N LYS A 633 -5.18 -1.95 -2.45
CA LYS A 633 -3.89 -1.36 -2.04
C LYS A 633 -3.65 -1.12 -0.54
N ILE A 634 -4.63 -1.29 0.34
CA ILE A 634 -4.40 -1.02 1.76
C ILE A 634 -3.62 -2.21 2.35
N ASN A 635 -2.34 -1.97 2.62
CA ASN A 635 -1.41 -2.92 3.24
C ASN A 635 -1.82 -3.26 4.69
N LYS A 636 -1.09 -4.20 5.29
CA LYS A 636 -1.28 -4.89 6.59
C LYS A 636 -1.73 -4.06 7.80
N TYR A 637 -1.73 -2.74 7.73
CA TYR A 637 -2.09 -1.86 8.82
C TYR A 637 -3.20 -0.91 8.38
N LEU A 638 -4.40 -1.19 8.88
CA LEU A 638 -5.67 -0.55 8.51
C LEU A 638 -5.76 0.96 8.81
N PHE A 639 -4.75 1.51 9.47
CA PHE A 639 -4.61 2.93 9.83
C PHE A 639 -3.27 3.53 9.41
N GLU A 640 -2.42 2.85 8.62
CA GLU A 640 -1.08 3.36 8.26
C GLU A 640 -0.95 3.65 6.77
N ASP A 641 -2.05 3.66 6.02
CA ASP A 641 -1.97 4.18 4.66
C ASP A 641 -1.76 5.70 4.76
N TYR A 642 -0.48 6.11 4.77
CA TYR A 642 -0.06 7.50 4.61
C TYR A 642 -0.66 8.10 3.35
N ASN A 643 -1.01 7.26 2.38
CA ASN A 643 -1.69 7.67 1.18
C ASN A 643 -3.18 7.89 1.46
N PHE A 644 -3.54 9.13 1.72
CA PHE A 644 -4.92 9.57 1.61
C PHE A 644 -5.42 9.25 0.19
N ASP A 645 -6.29 8.25 0.05
CA ASP A 645 -6.92 7.83 -1.21
C ASP A 645 -6.00 7.92 -2.47
N ARG A 646 -4.80 7.29 -2.48
CA ARG A 646 -4.02 7.22 -3.72
C ARG A 646 -4.75 6.37 -4.77
N ILE A 647 -5.39 7.04 -5.73
CA ILE A 647 -5.46 6.54 -7.10
C ILE A 647 -4.32 7.17 -7.90
N MET A 648 -3.17 6.50 -7.90
CA MET A 648 -2.26 6.55 -9.04
C MET A 648 -1.88 5.12 -9.40
N TYR A 649 -2.68 4.54 -10.29
CA TYR A 649 -2.22 3.70 -11.39
C TYR A 649 -3.12 4.08 -12.56
N PHE A 650 -2.57 4.74 -13.56
CA PHE A 650 -3.09 4.66 -14.91
C PHE A 650 -1.89 4.59 -15.85
N ASP A 651 -1.77 3.40 -16.44
CA ASP A 651 -0.98 2.91 -17.58
C ASP A 651 0.48 3.32 -17.76
#